data_AF-A0A8J6KBE1-F1
#
_entry.id   AF-A0A8J6KBE1-F1
#
_cell.length_a   1.000
_cell.length_b   1.000
_cell.length_c   1.000
_cell.angle_alpha   90.00
_cell.angle_beta   90.00
_cell.angle_gamma   90.00
#
_symmetry.space_group_name_H-M   'P 1'
#
loop_
_entity.id
_entity.type
_entity.pdbx_description
1 polymer ?
#
loop_
_entity_poly.entity_id
_entity_poly.type
_entity_poly.pdbx_seq_one_letter_code
_entity_poly.pdbx_strand_id
1 'polypeptide(L)'
;MTLPPTQQSLLPALREEWRLFLPGLTENLWTVCLCVAALIQVFVEYIQPQDPSNGHQYQKTLLGEILSISCLLRTPGVVENHGYFVNPSRSSPQEIKVQEANIHQFMAQFHEKIYQLLKNLLQLSPDTKHLILSWLGNCLHANAGRAKIWANQVPEIFLQTFASDSFFLNLGAALLRLCQPFCKPKSARLLTFNPTYCALREINAEERKSRNIHMKGLEKETCLIPPAEDQQPDFPQNFNLVTENLVLTQYSLHLGFHRLHEQMVKVNQSLHRLQGAWRDAQQSGSAGAENLREQFERLMTIYLCLKAALTEPQTLQNCLQLQVSTALLLVQVALGNRGTEPVALTFPIPDVQHSALAYVPEFFADNLGDFFIFLRRFADEVLETAAESLEQILDFITVFTGSVERMKNPHLRAKLAEVLEAVMPHLEQTQNPLISSVYHRQRIFCSYRHAARLAEALIKVFVDIEFTGDPHQFEQKFNYRRPMYPILRYMWGQDAYRESIKKLADYAAANLEAVNPPLFLRFLNLLMNDAVFLLDEAIQYLSKIKVLQIERDGGDWEGLSADHRREKESNLLMFGQLARFHNIMSNETIGTLAFLTSDIRSLFIQPFLAERIISMLNYFLQHLVGPKMGALKVKDFSEFDFKPQQLVSDICTIYLNLGDEENFCASVPKDGRSYSPTLFAQTVRVLKKINKPGNMIVAFTNMAEKIKSLADQQQREEETYADAPDDFLDPIMSTVMSDPVILPSSRVTVDRSTIARHLLSDQTDPFNRSPLTMDQIKPNQELKERIFKWLSERKQQSEERRHPAV
;
A
#
# COMPACT_ATOMS: atom_id res chain seq x y z
N MET A 1 16.00 -6.43 53.27
CA MET A 1 16.57 -7.20 54.39
C MET A 1 17.88 -7.82 53.92
N THR A 2 19.00 -7.49 54.55
CA THR A 2 20.33 -8.00 54.17
C THR A 2 20.51 -9.44 54.68
N LEU A 3 20.69 -10.40 53.76
CA LEU A 3 21.02 -11.79 54.07
C LEU A 3 22.48 -11.95 54.59
N PRO A 4 22.81 -13.04 55.30
CA PRO A 4 24.10 -13.22 55.97
C PRO A 4 25.28 -13.46 54.99
N PRO A 5 26.52 -13.13 55.39
CA PRO A 5 27.70 -13.11 54.52
C PRO A 5 28.14 -14.49 53.99
N THR A 6 27.66 -15.59 54.57
CA THR A 6 27.96 -16.96 54.12
C THR A 6 27.18 -17.38 52.87
N GLN A 7 26.14 -16.64 52.44
CA GLN A 7 25.45 -16.86 51.17
C GLN A 7 25.98 -16.01 50.02
N GLN A 8 26.78 -14.97 50.29
CA GLN A 8 27.38 -14.09 49.28
C GLN A 8 28.54 -14.73 48.50
N SER A 9 29.18 -15.77 49.04
CA SER A 9 30.33 -16.45 48.40
C SER A 9 29.96 -17.56 47.41
N LEU A 10 28.72 -18.06 47.43
CA LEU A 10 28.20 -19.06 46.47
C LEU A 10 27.63 -18.42 45.18
N LEU A 11 27.42 -17.10 45.19
CA LEU A 11 26.68 -16.36 44.18
C LEU A 11 27.41 -16.16 42.83
N PRO A 12 28.73 -15.95 42.77
CA PRO A 12 29.48 -15.93 41.52
C PRO A 12 29.65 -17.34 40.92
N ALA A 13 29.81 -18.36 41.77
CA ALA A 13 29.95 -19.75 41.35
C ALA A 13 28.67 -20.29 40.70
N LEU A 14 27.49 -19.97 41.25
CA LEU A 14 26.21 -20.27 40.62
C LEU A 14 26.08 -19.55 39.26
N ARG A 15 26.51 -18.30 39.14
CA ARG A 15 26.45 -17.55 37.86
C ARG A 15 27.29 -18.17 36.74
N GLU A 16 28.43 -18.79 37.07
CA GLU A 16 29.24 -19.54 36.10
C GLU A 16 28.71 -20.97 35.85
N GLU A 17 28.21 -21.65 36.89
CA GLU A 17 27.60 -22.97 36.74
C GLU A 17 26.36 -22.92 35.83
N TRP A 18 25.45 -21.94 36.00
CA TRP A 18 24.25 -21.80 35.16
C TRP A 18 24.57 -21.54 33.67
N ARG A 19 25.73 -20.96 33.34
CA ARG A 19 26.20 -20.81 31.94
C ARG A 19 26.65 -22.13 31.32
N LEU A 20 27.23 -23.04 32.12
CA LEU A 20 27.67 -24.37 31.69
C LEU A 20 26.51 -25.39 31.63
N PHE A 21 25.41 -25.15 32.36
CA PHE A 21 24.25 -26.05 32.46
C PHE A 21 23.18 -25.90 31.36
N LEU A 22 23.22 -24.86 30.53
CA LEU A 22 22.21 -24.58 29.49
C LEU A 22 22.00 -25.69 28.43
N PRO A 23 23.03 -26.44 28.00
CA PRO A 23 22.84 -27.59 27.11
C PRO A 23 22.30 -28.85 27.82
N GLY A 24 22.42 -28.92 29.16
CA GLY A 24 22.18 -30.14 29.95
C GLY A 24 20.96 -30.11 30.88
N LEU A 25 20.13 -29.05 30.83
CA LEU A 25 18.92 -28.95 31.65
C LEU A 25 17.86 -29.96 31.20
N THR A 26 17.97 -31.17 31.78
CA THR A 26 16.92 -32.18 31.81
C THR A 26 15.71 -31.66 32.57
N GLU A 27 14.51 -32.08 32.16
CA GLU A 27 13.21 -31.66 32.72
C GLU A 27 13.18 -31.59 34.25
N ASN A 28 13.89 -32.51 34.92
CA ASN A 28 13.83 -32.71 36.36
C ASN A 28 14.32 -31.53 37.22
N LEU A 29 15.34 -30.75 36.79
CA LEU A 29 15.84 -29.64 37.61
C LEU A 29 14.93 -28.39 37.52
N TRP A 30 14.30 -28.18 36.37
CA TRP A 30 13.33 -27.09 36.17
C TRP A 30 12.02 -27.36 36.90
N THR A 31 11.54 -28.60 36.91
CA THR A 31 10.38 -29.00 37.70
C THR A 31 10.65 -28.81 39.20
N VAL A 32 11.87 -29.11 39.66
CA VAL A 32 12.26 -28.94 41.08
C VAL A 32 12.35 -27.47 41.49
N CYS A 33 12.88 -26.57 40.64
CA CYS A 33 12.90 -25.13 40.93
C CYS A 33 11.51 -24.50 40.99
N LEU A 34 10.53 -25.00 40.21
CA LEU A 34 9.14 -24.53 40.20
C LEU A 34 8.29 -25.07 41.37
N CYS A 35 8.75 -26.13 42.06
CA CYS A 35 8.03 -26.72 43.20
C CYS A 35 8.34 -26.08 44.56
N VAL A 36 9.28 -25.13 44.62
CA VAL A 36 9.69 -24.46 45.88
C VAL A 36 9.38 -22.96 45.80
N ALA A 37 8.36 -22.52 46.52
CA ALA A 37 7.90 -21.11 46.55
C ALA A 37 9.04 -20.10 46.83
N ALA A 38 10.04 -20.48 47.64
CA ALA A 38 11.20 -19.64 47.95
C ALA A 38 12.13 -19.40 46.74
N LEU A 39 12.33 -20.41 45.87
CA LEU A 39 13.17 -20.27 44.67
C LEU A 39 12.51 -19.36 43.63
N ILE A 40 11.18 -19.28 43.64
CA ILE A 40 10.42 -18.42 42.72
C ILE A 40 10.47 -16.96 43.16
N GLN A 41 10.39 -16.67 44.46
CA GLN A 41 10.62 -15.31 44.96
C GLN A 41 12.02 -14.81 44.59
N VAL A 42 13.03 -15.66 44.79
CA VAL A 42 14.40 -15.38 44.34
C VAL A 42 14.44 -15.14 42.83
N PHE A 43 13.87 -16.04 42.01
CA PHE A 43 13.83 -15.85 40.56
C PHE A 43 13.20 -14.51 40.15
N VAL A 44 12.07 -14.14 40.75
CA VAL A 44 11.37 -12.88 40.44
C VAL A 44 12.17 -11.65 40.85
N GLU A 45 12.96 -11.71 41.92
CA GLU A 45 13.92 -10.67 42.28
C GLU A 45 15.07 -10.57 41.26
N TYR A 46 15.61 -11.71 40.80
CA TYR A 46 16.74 -11.76 39.87
C TYR A 46 16.40 -11.37 38.42
N ILE A 47 15.12 -11.38 38.04
CA ILE A 47 14.69 -10.87 36.73
C ILE A 47 14.46 -9.36 36.73
N GLN A 48 14.50 -8.67 37.88
CA GLN A 48 14.32 -7.21 37.88
C GLN A 48 15.56 -6.53 37.28
N PRO A 49 15.39 -5.59 36.33
CA PRO A 49 16.49 -4.81 35.79
C PRO A 49 17.05 -3.86 36.85
N GLN A 50 18.34 -3.51 36.72
CA GLN A 50 18.97 -2.51 37.60
C GLN A 50 18.36 -1.12 37.42
N ASP A 51 18.02 -0.76 36.18
CA ASP A 51 17.29 0.45 35.83
C ASP A 51 16.05 0.05 35.01
N PRO A 52 14.85 0.08 35.60
CA PRO A 52 13.59 -0.27 34.93
C PRO A 52 13.18 0.65 33.78
N SER A 53 13.78 1.84 33.65
CA SER A 53 13.49 2.78 32.57
C SER A 53 14.33 2.52 31.32
N ASN A 54 15.45 1.80 31.47
CA ASN A 54 16.35 1.46 30.37
C ASN A 54 16.02 0.07 29.81
N GLY A 55 15.53 0.03 28.58
CA GLY A 55 15.15 -1.20 27.89
C GLY A 55 16.28 -2.22 27.78
N HIS A 56 17.53 -1.77 27.59
CA HIS A 56 18.71 -2.64 27.51
C HIS A 56 19.01 -3.37 28.83
N GLN A 57 18.61 -2.82 29.98
CA GLN A 57 18.84 -3.47 31.26
C GLN A 57 17.97 -4.71 31.45
N TYR A 58 16.80 -4.79 30.80
CA TYR A 58 15.98 -6.01 30.81
C TYR A 58 16.70 -7.17 30.14
N GLN A 59 17.47 -6.91 29.07
CA GLN A 59 18.27 -7.92 28.39
C GLN A 59 19.35 -8.51 29.32
N LYS A 60 19.91 -7.73 30.24
CA LYS A 60 20.97 -8.19 31.18
C LYS A 60 20.46 -9.02 32.36
N THR A 61 19.13 -9.17 32.48
CA THR A 61 18.51 -9.98 33.53
C THR A 61 18.62 -11.47 33.19
N LEU A 62 18.39 -12.35 34.16
CA LEU A 62 18.43 -13.80 33.92
C LEU A 62 17.48 -14.22 32.78
N LEU A 63 16.24 -13.74 32.80
CA LEU A 63 15.27 -14.01 31.75
C LEU A 63 15.66 -13.34 30.43
N GLY A 64 16.25 -12.14 30.48
CA GLY A 64 16.68 -11.42 29.29
C GLY A 64 17.84 -12.05 28.54
N GLU A 65 18.80 -12.63 29.24
CA GLU A 65 19.91 -13.37 28.63
C GLU A 65 19.40 -14.63 27.91
N ILE A 66 18.44 -15.34 28.51
CA ILE A 66 17.75 -16.46 27.87
C ILE A 66 17.02 -15.98 26.60
N LEU A 67 16.20 -14.93 26.72
CA LEU A 67 15.46 -14.36 25.59
C LEU A 67 16.39 -13.85 24.48
N SER A 68 17.67 -13.60 24.72
CA SER A 68 18.62 -13.08 23.72
C SER A 68 19.31 -14.18 22.89
N ILE A 69 19.03 -15.46 23.14
CA ILE A 69 19.61 -16.59 22.38
C ILE A 69 18.95 -16.69 21.00
N SER A 70 19.71 -16.51 19.91
CA SER A 70 19.19 -16.56 18.54
C SER A 70 20.31 -16.81 17.52
N CYS A 71 19.92 -17.10 16.28
CA CYS A 71 20.79 -17.06 15.11
C CYS A 71 21.08 -15.62 14.62
N LEU A 72 20.40 -14.60 15.14
CA LEU A 72 20.70 -13.20 14.81
C LEU A 72 22.03 -12.74 15.41
N LEU A 73 22.66 -11.74 14.78
CA LEU A 73 23.89 -11.13 15.31
C LEU A 73 23.65 -10.44 16.65
N ARG A 74 24.52 -10.71 17.63
CA ARG A 74 24.51 -10.02 18.93
C ARG A 74 24.94 -8.55 18.82
N THR A 75 25.90 -8.28 17.93
CA THR A 75 26.40 -6.94 17.65
C THR A 75 26.24 -6.66 16.16
N PRO A 76 25.45 -5.63 15.77
CA PRO A 76 25.29 -5.26 14.37
C PRO A 76 26.64 -4.99 13.69
N GLY A 77 26.84 -5.57 12.51
CA GLY A 77 28.04 -5.37 11.69
C GLY A 77 29.25 -6.24 12.06
N VAL A 78 29.26 -6.91 13.22
CA VAL A 78 30.32 -7.86 13.61
C VAL A 78 29.89 -9.27 13.24
N VAL A 79 30.32 -9.74 12.07
CA VAL A 79 30.10 -11.11 11.58
C VAL A 79 31.23 -12.05 11.99
N GLU A 80 32.35 -11.51 12.47
CA GLU A 80 33.49 -12.30 12.92
C GLU A 80 33.07 -13.24 14.07
N ASN A 81 33.30 -14.54 13.88
CA ASN A 81 32.85 -15.64 14.75
C ASN A 81 31.34 -15.96 14.73
N HIS A 82 30.58 -15.44 13.76
CA HIS A 82 29.19 -15.86 13.56
C HIS A 82 29.13 -17.23 12.88
N GLY A 83 28.58 -18.23 13.57
CA GLY A 83 28.61 -19.63 13.14
C GLY A 83 27.56 -20.05 12.11
N TYR A 84 26.70 -19.13 11.65
CA TYR A 84 25.60 -19.43 10.71
C TYR A 84 25.90 -18.86 9.32
N PHE A 85 25.49 -19.60 8.27
CA PHE A 85 25.62 -19.21 6.86
C PHE A 85 27.02 -18.66 6.51
N VAL A 86 28.06 -19.46 6.74
CA VAL A 86 29.45 -19.09 6.46
C VAL A 86 29.72 -19.12 4.95
N ASN A 87 30.21 -18.00 4.39
CA ASN A 87 30.47 -17.81 2.94
C ASN A 87 29.24 -18.14 2.06
N PRO A 88 28.10 -17.47 2.28
CA PRO A 88 26.83 -17.84 1.64
C PRO A 88 26.85 -17.75 0.11
N SER A 89 27.72 -16.92 -0.50
CA SER A 89 27.82 -16.87 -1.96
C SER A 89 28.37 -18.16 -2.59
N ARG A 90 29.03 -19.00 -1.80
CA ARG A 90 29.61 -20.29 -2.23
C ARG A 90 28.74 -21.48 -1.85
N SER A 91 27.77 -21.30 -0.96
CA SER A 91 26.85 -22.35 -0.52
C SER A 91 25.81 -22.66 -1.58
N SER A 92 25.48 -23.92 -1.75
CA SER A 92 24.37 -24.33 -2.62
C SER A 92 23.03 -23.91 -2.01
N PRO A 93 21.97 -23.69 -2.83
CA PRO A 93 20.63 -23.41 -2.31
C PRO A 93 20.10 -24.51 -1.37
N GLN A 94 20.53 -25.76 -1.55
CA GLN A 94 20.15 -26.88 -0.70
C GLN A 94 20.82 -26.80 0.67
N GLU A 95 22.11 -26.45 0.74
CA GLU A 95 22.83 -26.25 2.01
C GLU A 95 22.22 -25.11 2.82
N ILE A 96 21.88 -23.99 2.16
CA ILE A 96 21.22 -22.85 2.81
C ILE A 96 19.87 -23.31 3.40
N LYS A 97 19.08 -24.09 2.66
CA LYS A 97 17.79 -24.62 3.14
C LYS A 97 17.96 -25.58 4.32
N VAL A 98 18.97 -26.45 4.30
CA VAL A 98 19.25 -27.36 5.43
C VAL A 98 19.62 -26.55 6.68
N GLN A 99 20.45 -25.52 6.53
CA GLN A 99 20.82 -24.65 7.65
C GLN A 99 19.62 -23.85 8.18
N GLU A 100 18.76 -23.35 7.28
CA GLU A 100 17.49 -22.69 7.63
C GLU A 100 16.59 -23.65 8.43
N ALA A 101 16.41 -24.90 7.98
CA ALA A 101 15.61 -25.91 8.68
C ALA A 101 16.17 -26.27 10.07
N ASN A 102 17.50 -26.36 10.22
CA ASN A 102 18.13 -26.61 11.52
C ASN A 102 17.87 -25.46 12.51
N ILE A 103 17.94 -24.22 12.03
CA ILE A 103 17.60 -23.02 12.82
C ILE A 103 16.12 -23.07 13.22
N HIS A 104 15.22 -23.36 12.28
CA HIS A 104 13.79 -23.48 12.56
C HIS A 104 13.48 -24.52 13.63
N GLN A 105 14.09 -25.71 13.54
CA GLN A 105 13.89 -26.78 14.52
C GLN A 105 14.34 -26.34 15.93
N PHE A 106 15.50 -25.71 16.05
CA PHE A 106 15.99 -25.19 17.32
C PHE A 106 15.05 -24.12 17.89
N MET A 107 14.67 -23.13 17.06
CA MET A 107 13.80 -22.03 17.48
C MET A 107 12.42 -22.53 17.92
N ALA A 108 11.82 -23.47 17.19
CA ALA A 108 10.53 -24.05 17.56
C ALA A 108 10.56 -24.69 18.95
N GLN A 109 11.62 -25.47 19.26
CA GLN A 109 11.81 -26.08 20.58
C GLN A 109 12.10 -25.04 21.66
N PHE A 110 12.90 -24.02 21.32
CA PHE A 110 13.28 -22.97 22.24
C PHE A 110 12.08 -22.09 22.65
N HIS A 111 11.28 -21.66 21.67
CA HIS A 111 10.05 -20.90 21.90
C HIS A 111 9.04 -21.69 22.73
N GLU A 112 8.94 -23.02 22.54
CA GLU A 112 8.09 -23.87 23.37
C GLU A 112 8.54 -23.87 24.83
N LYS A 113 9.84 -24.00 25.09
CA LYS A 113 10.38 -23.96 26.46
C LYS A 113 10.13 -22.61 27.15
N ILE A 114 10.34 -21.49 26.43
CA ILE A 114 10.06 -20.15 26.98
C ILE A 114 8.56 -20.00 27.27
N TYR A 115 7.69 -20.45 26.36
CA TYR A 115 6.25 -20.43 26.57
C TYR A 115 5.84 -21.22 27.82
N GLN A 116 6.33 -22.45 27.98
CA GLN A 116 6.02 -23.28 29.15
C GLN A 116 6.51 -22.62 30.45
N LEU A 117 7.70 -22.02 30.43
CA LEU A 117 8.22 -21.25 31.55
C LEU A 117 7.27 -20.10 31.94
N LEU A 118 6.91 -19.23 30.99
CA LEU A 118 6.02 -18.10 31.25
C LEU A 118 4.64 -18.57 31.71
N LYS A 119 4.09 -19.58 31.07
CA LYS A 119 2.79 -20.16 31.43
C LYS A 119 2.78 -20.69 32.87
N ASN A 120 3.79 -21.46 33.25
CA ASN A 120 3.89 -22.02 34.59
C ASN A 120 4.02 -20.92 35.66
N LEU A 121 4.83 -19.89 35.38
CA LEU A 121 4.97 -18.74 36.28
C LEU A 121 3.66 -17.96 36.44
N LEU A 122 2.89 -17.77 35.36
CA LEU A 122 1.59 -17.09 35.40
C LEU A 122 0.51 -17.91 36.12
N GLN A 123 0.64 -19.24 36.21
CA GLN A 123 -0.32 -20.14 36.84
C GLN A 123 -0.02 -20.44 38.32
N LEU A 124 1.18 -20.11 38.79
CA LEU A 124 1.64 -20.50 40.12
C LEU A 124 0.88 -19.82 41.27
N SER A 125 0.79 -18.49 41.24
CA SER A 125 0.07 -17.71 42.26
C SER A 125 -0.36 -16.35 41.71
N PRO A 126 -1.40 -15.70 42.29
CA PRO A 126 -1.81 -14.36 41.88
C PRO A 126 -0.69 -13.31 42.00
N ASP A 127 0.15 -13.40 43.04
CA ASP A 127 1.27 -12.47 43.24
C ASP A 127 2.39 -12.70 42.21
N THR A 128 2.76 -13.95 41.93
CA THR A 128 3.74 -14.27 40.87
C THR A 128 3.24 -13.80 39.51
N LYS A 129 1.95 -14.05 39.20
CA LYS A 129 1.32 -13.56 37.98
C LYS A 129 1.43 -12.04 37.86
N HIS A 130 1.10 -11.30 38.92
CA HIS A 130 1.20 -9.84 38.94
C HIS A 130 2.64 -9.36 38.70
N LEU A 131 3.63 -10.00 39.31
CA LEU A 131 5.04 -9.62 39.17
C LEU A 131 5.56 -9.88 37.74
N ILE A 132 5.21 -11.02 37.15
CA ILE A 132 5.60 -11.35 35.77
C ILE A 132 4.92 -10.42 34.76
N LEU A 133 3.62 -10.16 34.91
CA LEU A 133 2.92 -9.22 34.03
C LEU A 133 3.46 -7.80 34.20
N SER A 134 3.78 -7.37 35.43
CA SER A 134 4.45 -6.09 35.69
C SER A 134 5.79 -6.01 34.99
N TRP A 135 6.59 -7.07 35.05
CA TRP A 135 7.87 -7.16 34.36
C TRP A 135 7.69 -7.02 32.85
N LEU A 136 6.73 -7.74 32.25
CA LEU A 136 6.41 -7.66 30.83
C LEU A 136 5.97 -6.24 30.43
N GLY A 137 5.03 -5.65 31.16
CA GLY A 137 4.53 -4.30 30.87
C GLY A 137 5.60 -3.22 31.00
N ASN A 138 6.46 -3.29 32.03
CA ASN A 138 7.58 -2.36 32.18
C ASN A 138 8.65 -2.57 31.11
N CYS A 139 8.95 -3.83 30.74
CA CYS A 139 9.89 -4.17 29.69
C CYS A 139 9.48 -3.56 28.35
N LEU A 140 8.21 -3.77 27.96
CA LEU A 140 7.66 -3.22 26.73
C LEU A 140 7.65 -1.68 26.76
N HIS A 141 7.28 -1.08 27.88
CA HIS A 141 7.27 0.37 28.03
C HIS A 141 8.67 1.00 27.90
N ALA A 142 9.68 0.44 28.59
CA ALA A 142 11.07 0.90 28.51
C ALA A 142 11.67 0.75 27.10
N ASN A 143 11.06 -0.09 26.26
CA ASN A 143 11.47 -0.36 24.89
C ASN A 143 10.56 0.29 23.83
N ALA A 144 9.60 1.12 24.22
CA ALA A 144 8.67 1.79 23.30
C ALA A 144 9.38 2.61 22.20
N GLY A 145 10.60 3.11 22.49
CA GLY A 145 11.39 3.85 21.50
C GLY A 145 11.87 3.01 20.30
N ARG A 146 11.80 1.68 20.35
CA ARG A 146 12.25 0.79 19.26
C ARG A 146 11.47 0.95 17.96
N ALA A 147 10.21 1.37 18.03
CA ALA A 147 9.34 1.60 16.88
C ALA A 147 9.47 3.01 16.29
N LYS A 148 10.23 3.92 16.91
CA LYS A 148 10.39 5.30 16.43
C LYS A 148 11.37 5.37 15.25
N ILE A 149 11.12 6.26 14.29
CA ILE A 149 11.93 6.44 13.08
C ILE A 149 13.42 6.65 13.40
N TRP A 150 13.74 7.47 14.42
CA TRP A 150 15.12 7.78 14.81
C TRP A 150 15.90 6.55 15.30
N ALA A 151 15.22 5.52 15.81
CA ALA A 151 15.84 4.29 16.30
C ALA A 151 16.61 3.54 15.20
N ASN A 152 16.30 3.82 13.93
CA ASN A 152 17.00 3.28 12.77
C ASN A 152 18.16 4.18 12.28
N GLN A 153 18.24 5.42 12.76
CA GLN A 153 19.23 6.42 12.32
C GLN A 153 20.48 6.45 13.21
N VAL A 154 20.38 6.00 14.46
CA VAL A 154 21.49 6.03 15.42
C VAL A 154 21.71 4.66 16.07
N PRO A 155 22.40 3.71 15.38
CA PRO A 155 22.57 2.34 15.84
C PRO A 155 23.28 2.21 17.20
N GLU A 156 24.23 3.09 17.51
CA GLU A 156 24.97 3.03 18.78
C GLU A 156 24.09 3.34 19.99
N ILE A 157 23.32 4.43 19.93
CA ILE A 157 22.38 4.81 20.99
C ILE A 157 21.30 3.73 21.14
N PHE A 158 20.85 3.18 20.02
CA PHE A 158 19.86 2.10 20.02
C PHE A 158 20.33 0.90 20.85
N LEU A 159 21.55 0.41 20.63
CA LEU A 159 22.10 -0.75 21.32
C LEU A 159 22.32 -0.53 22.82
N GLN A 160 22.58 0.71 23.23
CA GLN A 160 22.77 1.07 24.64
C GLN A 160 21.46 1.28 25.39
N THR A 161 20.38 1.60 24.67
CA THR A 161 19.09 2.01 25.25
C THR A 161 18.05 0.90 25.26
N PHE A 162 18.07 0.02 24.25
CA PHE A 162 17.03 -0.98 24.05
C PHE A 162 17.56 -2.41 24.12
N ALA A 163 16.67 -3.34 24.46
CA ALA A 163 16.95 -4.77 24.34
C ALA A 163 17.08 -5.15 22.85
N SER A 164 17.77 -6.25 22.56
CA SER A 164 18.09 -6.70 21.21
C SER A 164 16.88 -7.17 20.41
N ASP A 165 17.04 -7.29 19.09
CA ASP A 165 16.01 -7.84 18.21
C ASP A 165 15.73 -9.33 18.49
N SER A 166 16.76 -10.11 18.84
CA SER A 166 16.64 -11.49 19.31
C SER A 166 15.73 -11.62 20.53
N PHE A 167 15.91 -10.73 21.50
CA PHE A 167 15.08 -10.67 22.72
C PHE A 167 13.59 -10.51 22.37
N PHE A 168 13.28 -9.54 21.50
CA PHE A 168 11.89 -9.24 21.14
C PHE A 168 11.25 -10.30 20.25
N LEU A 169 12.03 -10.94 19.38
CA LEU A 169 11.56 -12.05 18.56
C LEU A 169 11.13 -13.25 19.44
N ASN A 170 12.01 -13.66 20.35
CA ASN A 170 11.76 -14.79 21.25
C ASN A 170 10.62 -14.49 22.25
N LEU A 171 10.59 -13.27 22.80
CA LEU A 171 9.50 -12.82 23.67
C LEU A 171 8.17 -12.81 22.92
N GLY A 172 8.15 -12.23 21.71
CA GLY A 172 6.97 -12.20 20.85
C GLY A 172 6.45 -13.60 20.53
N ALA A 173 7.33 -14.56 20.21
CA ALA A 173 6.96 -15.95 19.94
C ALA A 173 6.33 -16.65 21.17
N ALA A 174 6.83 -16.38 22.37
CA ALA A 174 6.26 -16.96 23.60
C ALA A 174 4.90 -16.34 23.95
N LEU A 175 4.76 -15.01 23.82
CA LEU A 175 3.50 -14.29 24.01
C LEU A 175 2.44 -14.70 22.96
N LEU A 176 2.86 -14.91 21.71
CA LEU A 176 2.03 -15.48 20.65
C LEU A 176 1.45 -16.83 21.07
N ARG A 177 2.27 -17.74 21.64
CA ARG A 177 1.80 -19.05 22.15
C ARG A 177 0.79 -18.90 23.30
N LEU A 178 0.95 -17.91 24.18
CA LEU A 178 -0.03 -17.61 25.24
C LEU A 178 -1.39 -17.14 24.70
N CYS A 179 -1.44 -16.58 23.49
CA CYS A 179 -2.68 -16.15 22.85
C CYS A 179 -3.43 -17.27 22.10
N GLN A 180 -2.73 -18.33 21.68
CA GLN A 180 -3.32 -19.42 20.88
C GLN A 180 -4.61 -20.04 21.45
N PRO A 181 -4.81 -20.18 22.78
CA PRO A 181 -6.06 -20.70 23.32
C PRO A 181 -7.32 -19.90 22.94
N PHE A 182 -7.17 -18.63 22.57
CA PHE A 182 -8.28 -17.77 22.14
C PHE A 182 -8.15 -17.24 20.70
N CYS A 183 -7.04 -17.50 20.00
CA CYS A 183 -6.85 -17.19 18.58
C CYS A 183 -7.45 -18.27 17.67
N LYS A 184 -8.77 -18.46 17.75
CA LYS A 184 -9.51 -19.40 16.91
C LYS A 184 -10.67 -18.69 16.23
N PRO A 185 -11.09 -19.12 15.03
CA PRO A 185 -12.27 -18.57 14.38
C PRO A 185 -13.46 -18.58 15.36
N LYS A 186 -14.12 -17.41 15.52
CA LYS A 186 -15.32 -17.25 16.35
C LYS A 186 -15.13 -17.55 17.85
N SER A 187 -13.92 -17.39 18.38
CA SER A 187 -13.63 -17.55 19.81
C SER A 187 -14.40 -16.55 20.70
N ALA A 188 -15.33 -17.04 21.51
CA ALA A 188 -16.06 -16.20 22.47
C ALA A 188 -15.15 -15.53 23.51
N ARG A 189 -14.03 -16.19 23.84
CA ARG A 189 -13.02 -15.62 24.75
C ARG A 189 -12.36 -14.38 24.17
N LEU A 190 -12.08 -14.37 22.87
CA LEU A 190 -11.47 -13.22 22.21
C LEU A 190 -12.37 -11.97 22.30
N LEU A 191 -13.68 -12.15 22.17
CA LEU A 191 -14.67 -11.07 22.26
C LEU A 191 -14.83 -10.49 23.68
N THR A 192 -14.18 -11.08 24.69
CA THR A 192 -14.05 -10.46 26.02
C THR A 192 -12.96 -9.39 26.08
N PHE A 193 -12.23 -9.14 24.98
CA PHE A 193 -11.27 -8.05 24.89
C PHE A 193 -11.92 -6.70 25.16
N ASN A 194 -11.36 -5.93 26.09
CA ASN A 194 -11.83 -4.58 26.38
C ASN A 194 -10.79 -3.53 25.91
N PRO A 195 -11.06 -2.78 24.83
CA PRO A 195 -10.09 -1.82 24.27
C PRO A 195 -9.90 -0.59 25.17
N THR A 196 -10.80 -0.30 26.11
CA THR A 196 -10.58 0.81 27.08
C THR A 196 -9.31 0.61 27.91
N TYR A 197 -8.77 -0.60 27.98
CA TYR A 197 -7.46 -0.87 28.58
C TYR A 197 -6.35 0.03 28.02
N CYS A 198 -6.40 0.34 26.72
CA CYS A 198 -5.39 1.18 26.05
C CYS A 198 -5.58 2.68 26.33
N ALA A 199 -6.73 3.09 26.87
CA ALA A 199 -7.04 4.50 27.18
C ALA A 199 -6.74 4.87 28.64
N LEU A 200 -6.31 3.90 29.45
CA LEU A 200 -5.99 4.11 30.86
C LEU A 200 -4.77 5.02 31.02
N ARG A 201 -4.97 6.13 31.73
CA ARG A 201 -3.88 7.04 32.12
C ARG A 201 -3.05 6.45 33.27
N GLU A 202 -1.94 7.09 33.58
CA GLU A 202 -1.09 6.68 34.70
C GLU A 202 -1.88 6.64 36.02
N ILE A 203 -1.96 5.43 36.58
CA ILE A 203 -2.52 5.13 37.90
C ILE A 203 -1.43 4.58 38.83
N ASN A 204 -1.68 4.67 40.14
CA ASN A 204 -0.74 4.22 41.17
C ASN A 204 -0.55 2.69 41.18
N ALA A 205 0.50 2.21 41.85
CA ALA A 205 0.88 0.80 41.83
C ALA A 205 -0.17 -0.14 42.48
N GLU A 206 -0.85 0.31 43.54
CA GLU A 206 -1.88 -0.47 44.23
C GLU A 206 -3.13 -0.66 43.35
N GLU A 207 -3.53 0.39 42.64
CA GLU A 207 -4.63 0.36 41.68
C GLU A 207 -4.29 -0.54 40.48
N ARG A 208 -3.05 -0.50 39.98
CA ARG A 208 -2.58 -1.41 38.93
C ARG A 208 -2.70 -2.87 39.32
N LYS A 209 -2.30 -3.20 40.55
CA LYS A 209 -2.39 -4.57 41.06
C LYS A 209 -3.84 -5.01 41.22
N SER A 210 -4.69 -4.18 41.83
CA SER A 210 -6.09 -4.54 42.10
C SER A 210 -6.93 -4.67 40.82
N ARG A 211 -6.67 -3.84 39.81
CA ARG A 211 -7.45 -3.80 38.55
C ARG A 211 -6.89 -4.64 37.40
N ASN A 212 -5.76 -5.34 37.61
CA ASN A 212 -5.00 -6.06 36.59
C ASN A 212 -4.55 -5.18 35.42
N ILE A 213 -3.74 -4.15 35.70
CA ILE A 213 -3.23 -3.20 34.71
C ILE A 213 -1.70 -3.16 34.76
N HIS A 214 -1.06 -3.91 33.86
CA HIS A 214 0.41 -4.05 33.88
C HIS A 214 1.10 -3.27 32.77
N MET A 215 0.44 -3.04 31.63
CA MET A 215 0.99 -2.26 30.53
C MET A 215 0.97 -0.75 30.84
N LYS A 216 1.88 0.01 30.21
CA LYS A 216 2.07 1.46 30.46
C LYS A 216 2.25 2.22 29.15
N GLY A 217 1.76 3.46 29.10
CA GLY A 217 2.03 4.40 28.02
C GLY A 217 1.18 4.21 26.77
N LEU A 218 0.17 3.34 26.80
CA LEU A 218 -0.73 3.10 25.66
C LEU A 218 -1.63 4.29 25.36
N GLU A 219 -1.89 5.13 26.35
CA GLU A 219 -2.70 6.35 26.21
C GLU A 219 -2.04 7.40 25.30
N LYS A 220 -0.75 7.21 24.98
CA LYS A 220 0.02 8.05 24.06
C LYS A 220 -0.01 7.54 22.61
N GLU A 221 -0.50 6.32 22.41
CA GLU A 221 -0.59 5.72 21.08
C GLU A 221 -1.78 6.30 20.32
N THR A 222 -1.57 6.57 19.03
CA THR A 222 -2.66 6.99 18.15
C THR A 222 -3.63 5.83 17.97
N CYS A 223 -4.93 6.08 18.15
CA CYS A 223 -5.98 5.09 17.96
C CYS A 223 -6.61 5.19 16.56
N LEU A 224 -7.32 4.14 16.14
CA LEU A 224 -7.94 4.04 14.81
C LEU A 224 -8.85 5.22 14.47
N ILE A 225 -9.55 5.76 15.47
CA ILE A 225 -10.35 6.98 15.37
C ILE A 225 -10.11 7.85 16.61
N PRO A 226 -10.28 9.18 16.53
CA PRO A 226 -10.31 10.01 17.72
C PRO A 226 -11.58 9.74 18.55
N PRO A 227 -11.52 9.86 19.89
CA PRO A 227 -12.72 9.82 20.73
C PRO A 227 -13.63 11.01 20.41
N ALA A 228 -14.95 10.82 20.53
CA ALA A 228 -15.89 11.95 20.43
C ALA A 228 -15.72 12.91 21.63
N GLU A 229 -16.08 14.19 21.46
CA GLU A 229 -15.83 15.25 22.45
C GLU A 229 -16.43 14.95 23.84
N ASP A 230 -17.56 14.25 23.88
CA ASP A 230 -18.31 13.86 25.07
C ASP A 230 -18.10 12.39 25.48
N GLN A 231 -17.30 11.62 24.74
CA GLN A 231 -17.09 10.20 24.99
C GLN A 231 -16.08 9.97 26.14
N GLN A 232 -16.59 9.61 27.31
CA GLN A 232 -15.76 9.12 28.42
C GLN A 232 -15.62 7.60 28.37
N PRO A 233 -14.42 7.05 28.61
CA PRO A 233 -14.22 5.61 28.67
C PRO A 233 -14.90 5.03 29.93
N ASP A 234 -15.75 4.02 29.72
CA ASP A 234 -16.30 3.21 30.80
C ASP A 234 -15.33 2.07 31.13
N PHE A 235 -14.67 2.17 32.28
CA PHE A 235 -13.67 1.20 32.69
C PHE A 235 -14.27 0.11 33.58
N PRO A 236 -14.00 -1.17 33.32
CA PRO A 236 -14.39 -2.23 34.23
C PRO A 236 -13.61 -2.10 35.55
N GLN A 237 -14.14 -2.76 36.60
CA GLN A 237 -13.42 -2.89 37.88
C GLN A 237 -12.06 -3.55 37.66
N ASN A 238 -12.05 -4.74 37.04
CA ASN A 238 -10.84 -5.50 36.74
C ASN A 238 -10.81 -5.90 35.26
N PHE A 239 -9.63 -5.81 34.64
CA PHE A 239 -9.41 -6.36 33.31
C PHE A 239 -9.13 -7.86 33.37
N ASN A 240 -9.52 -8.57 32.31
CA ASN A 240 -9.25 -9.99 32.17
C ASN A 240 -7.87 -10.24 31.54
N LEU A 241 -7.33 -11.44 31.79
CA LEU A 241 -6.02 -11.82 31.28
C LEU A 241 -5.98 -11.90 29.74
N VAL A 242 -7.12 -12.13 29.08
CA VAL A 242 -7.20 -12.13 27.61
C VAL A 242 -6.84 -10.75 27.05
N THR A 243 -7.39 -9.69 27.65
CA THR A 243 -7.10 -8.31 27.27
C THR A 243 -5.63 -7.99 27.44
N GLU A 244 -5.06 -8.32 28.59
CA GLU A 244 -3.65 -8.08 28.86
C GLU A 244 -2.74 -8.86 27.92
N ASN A 245 -2.99 -10.16 27.73
CA ASN A 245 -2.18 -11.00 26.85
C ASN A 245 -2.23 -10.52 25.41
N LEU A 246 -3.41 -10.15 24.91
CA LEU A 246 -3.56 -9.65 23.53
C LEU A 246 -2.77 -8.36 23.33
N VAL A 247 -2.90 -7.41 24.26
CA VAL A 247 -2.20 -6.11 24.18
C VAL A 247 -0.69 -6.28 24.31
N LEU A 248 -0.21 -7.06 25.28
CA LEU A 248 1.22 -7.35 25.45
C LEU A 248 1.79 -8.04 24.20
N THR A 249 1.05 -8.97 23.61
CA THR A 249 1.48 -9.69 22.41
C THR A 249 1.53 -8.77 21.19
N GLN A 250 0.46 -8.03 20.92
CA GLN A 250 0.42 -7.10 19.77
C GLN A 250 1.49 -6.02 19.87
N TYR A 251 1.69 -5.46 21.06
CA TYR A 251 2.74 -4.45 21.25
C TYR A 251 4.15 -5.06 21.19
N SER A 252 4.36 -6.29 21.67
CA SER A 252 5.63 -7.01 21.49
C SER A 252 5.95 -7.29 20.01
N LEU A 253 4.94 -7.60 19.19
CA LEU A 253 5.11 -7.79 17.75
C LEU A 253 5.47 -6.47 17.04
N HIS A 254 4.84 -5.37 17.46
CA HIS A 254 5.13 -4.04 16.95
C HIS A 254 6.59 -3.62 17.25
N LEU A 255 7.07 -3.87 18.48
CA LEU A 255 8.46 -3.56 18.86
C LEU A 255 9.50 -4.58 18.34
N GLY A 256 9.06 -5.75 17.88
CA GLY A 256 9.89 -6.88 17.51
C GLY A 256 9.82 -7.23 16.02
N PHE A 257 8.80 -8.01 15.66
CA PHE A 257 8.62 -8.55 14.31
C PHE A 257 8.53 -7.45 13.25
N HIS A 258 7.72 -6.41 13.47
CA HIS A 258 7.55 -5.29 12.54
C HIS A 258 8.89 -4.62 12.22
N ARG A 259 9.64 -4.23 13.26
CA ARG A 259 10.97 -3.63 13.13
C ARG A 259 11.94 -4.54 12.36
N LEU A 260 11.97 -5.83 12.69
CA LEU A 260 12.85 -6.79 12.02
C LEU A 260 12.51 -6.98 10.54
N HIS A 261 11.22 -6.99 10.20
CA HIS A 261 10.77 -7.02 8.81
C HIS A 261 11.27 -5.79 8.04
N GLU A 262 11.13 -4.56 8.57
CA GLU A 262 11.67 -3.36 7.93
C GLU A 262 13.19 -3.44 7.70
N GLN A 263 13.93 -3.91 8.71
CA GLN A 263 15.37 -4.10 8.59
C GLN A 263 15.71 -5.12 7.49
N MET A 264 14.99 -6.25 7.44
CA MET A 264 15.21 -7.27 6.42
C MET A 264 14.96 -6.74 5.00
N VAL A 265 13.94 -5.90 4.80
CA VAL A 265 13.68 -5.24 3.50
C VAL A 265 14.82 -4.28 3.13
N LYS A 266 15.31 -3.47 4.07
CA LYS A 266 16.45 -2.56 3.84
C LYS A 266 17.74 -3.32 3.51
N VAL A 267 18.02 -4.40 4.23
CA VAL A 267 19.17 -5.29 3.97
C VAL A 267 19.05 -5.90 2.58
N ASN A 268 17.87 -6.39 2.20
CA ASN A 268 17.63 -6.97 0.87
C ASN A 268 17.86 -5.94 -0.25
N GLN A 269 17.38 -4.70 -0.10
CA GLN A 269 17.63 -3.62 -1.06
C GLN A 269 19.13 -3.29 -1.20
N SER A 270 19.83 -3.22 -0.08
CA SER A 270 21.28 -3.00 -0.06
C SER A 270 22.05 -4.14 -0.73
N LEU A 271 21.61 -5.40 -0.55
CA LEU A 271 22.19 -6.56 -1.24
C LEU A 271 22.06 -6.45 -2.77
N HIS A 272 20.89 -6.08 -3.28
CA HIS A 272 20.67 -5.91 -4.72
C HIS A 272 21.58 -4.81 -5.30
N ARG A 273 21.72 -3.69 -4.59
CA ARG A 273 22.63 -2.59 -5.00
C ARG A 273 24.09 -3.05 -4.99
N LEU A 274 24.50 -3.72 -3.93
CA LEU A 274 25.88 -4.18 -3.76
C LEU A 274 26.25 -5.29 -4.76
N GLN A 275 25.31 -6.17 -5.10
CA GLN A 275 25.49 -7.19 -6.12
C GLN A 275 25.75 -6.57 -7.50
N GLY A 276 25.00 -5.52 -7.86
CA GLY A 276 25.24 -4.76 -9.09
C GLY A 276 26.63 -4.12 -9.11
N ALA A 277 26.96 -3.37 -8.06
CA ALA A 277 28.27 -2.71 -7.93
C ALA A 277 29.45 -3.70 -7.96
N TRP A 278 29.31 -4.86 -7.30
CA TRP A 278 30.33 -5.91 -7.31
C TRP A 278 30.53 -6.50 -8.71
N ARG A 279 29.43 -6.77 -9.45
CA ARG A 279 29.48 -7.29 -10.81
C ARG A 279 30.17 -6.31 -11.77
N ASP A 280 29.88 -5.02 -11.65
CA ASP A 280 30.48 -3.99 -12.48
C ASP A 280 31.98 -3.82 -12.18
N ALA A 281 32.34 -3.79 -10.89
CA ALA A 281 33.74 -3.71 -10.45
C ALA A 281 34.56 -4.94 -10.91
N GLN A 282 33.94 -6.12 -10.95
CA GLN A 282 34.56 -7.34 -11.46
C GLN A 282 34.80 -7.26 -12.97
N GLN A 283 33.83 -6.74 -13.74
CA GLN A 283 33.96 -6.56 -15.18
C GLN A 283 35.00 -5.48 -15.54
N SER A 284 35.12 -4.44 -14.72
CA SER A 284 36.08 -3.35 -14.94
C SER A 284 37.49 -3.65 -14.41
N GLY A 285 37.74 -4.83 -13.80
CA GLY A 285 39.03 -5.18 -13.21
C GLY A 285 39.44 -4.31 -12.02
N SER A 286 38.48 -3.76 -11.26
CA SER A 286 38.75 -2.85 -10.15
C SER A 286 39.36 -3.58 -8.93
N ALA A 287 40.40 -3.00 -8.33
CA ALA A 287 41.01 -3.49 -7.09
C ALA A 287 40.03 -3.49 -5.90
N GLY A 288 38.90 -2.76 -5.98
CA GLY A 288 37.86 -2.74 -4.95
C GLY A 288 36.89 -3.93 -4.99
N ALA A 289 36.97 -4.81 -5.98
CA ALA A 289 36.02 -5.92 -6.16
C ALA A 289 36.01 -6.92 -4.99
N GLU A 290 37.17 -7.23 -4.39
CA GLU A 290 37.23 -8.13 -3.23
C GLU A 290 36.62 -7.50 -1.98
N ASN A 291 36.81 -6.20 -1.74
CA ASN A 291 36.16 -5.50 -0.63
C ASN A 291 34.63 -5.50 -0.79
N LEU A 292 34.12 -5.26 -2.00
CA LEU A 292 32.69 -5.35 -2.29
C LEU A 292 32.16 -6.78 -2.10
N ARG A 293 32.95 -7.80 -2.46
CA ARG A 293 32.64 -9.21 -2.22
C ARG A 293 32.53 -9.51 -0.73
N GLU A 294 33.50 -9.10 0.08
CA GLU A 294 33.46 -9.30 1.53
C GLU A 294 32.25 -8.61 2.18
N GLN A 295 31.93 -7.39 1.76
CA GLN A 295 30.73 -6.69 2.21
C GLN A 295 29.46 -7.43 1.82
N PHE A 296 29.41 -7.98 0.60
CA PHE A 296 28.28 -8.75 0.11
C PHE A 296 28.08 -10.03 0.93
N GLU A 297 29.14 -10.78 1.20
CA GLU A 297 29.09 -11.98 2.04
C GLU A 297 28.57 -11.67 3.44
N ARG A 298 29.11 -10.62 4.09
CA ARG A 298 28.67 -10.19 5.42
C ARG A 298 27.17 -9.83 5.43
N LEU A 299 26.73 -9.05 4.45
CA LEU A 299 25.35 -8.61 4.37
C LEU A 299 24.39 -9.77 4.01
N MET A 300 24.85 -10.73 3.21
CA MET A 300 24.09 -11.92 2.85
C MET A 300 23.92 -12.84 4.07
N THR A 301 24.96 -13.03 4.89
CA THR A 301 24.85 -13.76 6.16
C THR A 301 23.81 -13.10 7.08
N ILE A 302 23.83 -11.77 7.22
CA ILE A 302 22.82 -11.03 7.99
C ILE A 302 21.42 -11.28 7.45
N TYR A 303 21.24 -11.17 6.12
CA TYR A 303 19.95 -11.41 5.47
C TYR A 303 19.42 -12.82 5.70
N LEU A 304 20.27 -13.84 5.53
CA LEU A 304 19.88 -15.24 5.71
C LEU A 304 19.53 -15.55 7.17
N CYS A 305 20.24 -14.99 8.14
CA CYS A 305 19.87 -15.11 9.56
C CYS A 305 18.54 -14.43 9.86
N LEU A 306 18.32 -13.20 9.38
CA LEU A 306 17.05 -12.48 9.53
C LEU A 306 15.89 -13.27 8.92
N LYS A 307 16.08 -13.77 7.69
CA LYS A 307 15.11 -14.59 6.99
C LYS A 307 14.78 -15.83 7.81
N ALA A 308 15.78 -16.65 8.15
CA ALA A 308 15.57 -17.89 8.90
C ALA A 308 14.87 -17.65 10.24
N ALA A 309 15.20 -16.55 10.95
CA ALA A 309 14.57 -16.21 12.22
C ALA A 309 13.10 -15.79 12.07
N LEU A 310 12.76 -15.05 11.01
CA LEU A 310 11.41 -14.56 10.75
C LEU A 310 10.51 -15.59 10.06
N THR A 311 11.09 -16.60 9.39
CA THR A 311 10.35 -17.61 8.62
C THR A 311 10.10 -18.93 9.38
N GLU A 312 10.32 -18.96 10.71
CA GLU A 312 10.06 -20.16 11.49
C GLU A 312 8.57 -20.58 11.40
N PRO A 313 8.25 -21.77 10.84
CA PRO A 313 6.90 -22.11 10.42
C PRO A 313 5.85 -22.07 11.55
N GLN A 314 6.16 -22.55 12.75
CA GLN A 314 5.20 -22.58 13.85
C GLN A 314 4.87 -21.17 14.36
N THR A 315 5.88 -20.29 14.43
CA THR A 315 5.69 -18.89 14.81
C THR A 315 4.88 -18.14 13.75
N LEU A 316 5.14 -18.38 12.46
CA LEU A 316 4.32 -17.82 11.38
C LEU A 316 2.86 -18.28 11.47
N GLN A 317 2.62 -19.58 11.71
CA GLN A 317 1.26 -20.10 11.87
C GLN A 317 0.54 -19.49 13.08
N ASN A 318 1.23 -19.36 14.21
CA ASN A 318 0.70 -18.73 15.41
C ASN A 318 0.39 -17.24 15.19
N CYS A 319 1.26 -16.53 14.46
CA CYS A 319 1.07 -15.12 14.11
C CYS A 319 -0.12 -14.96 13.15
N LEU A 320 -0.25 -15.80 12.13
CA LEU A 320 -1.38 -15.83 11.23
C LEU A 320 -2.71 -16.01 11.99
N GLN A 321 -2.79 -16.98 12.91
CA GLN A 321 -3.98 -17.19 13.73
C GLN A 321 -4.30 -15.97 14.59
N LEU A 322 -3.28 -15.29 15.15
CA LEU A 322 -3.47 -14.04 15.89
C LEU A 322 -3.99 -12.91 14.98
N GLN A 323 -3.40 -12.71 13.81
CA GLN A 323 -3.78 -11.60 12.93
C GLN A 323 -5.18 -11.80 12.33
N VAL A 324 -5.53 -13.03 11.94
CA VAL A 324 -6.90 -13.38 11.50
C VAL A 324 -7.91 -13.14 12.63
N SER A 325 -7.57 -13.56 13.85
CA SER A 325 -8.40 -13.32 15.02
C SER A 325 -8.55 -11.82 15.31
N THR A 326 -7.47 -11.06 15.12
CA THR A 326 -7.46 -9.60 15.30
C THR A 326 -8.32 -8.92 14.25
N ALA A 327 -8.24 -9.30 12.98
CA ALA A 327 -9.16 -8.83 11.94
C ALA A 327 -10.63 -9.04 12.33
N LEU A 328 -10.99 -10.26 12.75
CA LEU A 328 -12.34 -10.57 13.22
C LEU A 328 -12.73 -9.68 14.40
N LEU A 329 -11.86 -9.56 15.41
CA LEU A 329 -12.11 -8.72 16.59
C LEU A 329 -12.35 -7.26 16.19
N LEU A 330 -11.52 -6.68 15.32
CA LEU A 330 -11.67 -5.30 14.87
C LEU A 330 -12.95 -5.09 14.09
N VAL A 331 -13.36 -6.06 13.26
CA VAL A 331 -14.68 -6.04 12.60
C VAL A 331 -15.80 -6.06 13.65
N GLN A 332 -15.74 -6.91 14.66
CA GLN A 332 -16.76 -6.95 15.73
C GLN A 332 -16.84 -5.64 16.52
N VAL A 333 -15.69 -5.03 16.83
CA VAL A 333 -15.63 -3.70 17.47
C VAL A 333 -16.24 -2.62 16.57
N ALA A 334 -15.99 -2.69 15.25
CA ALA A 334 -16.61 -1.80 14.27
C ALA A 334 -18.14 -2.00 14.17
N LEU A 335 -18.64 -3.22 14.35
CA LEU A 335 -20.08 -3.51 14.43
C LEU A 335 -20.73 -3.03 15.74
N GLY A 336 -19.94 -2.54 16.71
CA GLY A 336 -20.44 -2.17 18.04
C GLY A 336 -20.79 -3.38 18.91
N ASN A 337 -20.27 -4.57 18.59
CA ASN A 337 -20.54 -5.78 19.37
C ASN A 337 -19.91 -5.68 20.76
N ARG A 338 -20.74 -5.78 21.81
CA ARG A 338 -20.33 -5.83 23.22
C ARG A 338 -20.51 -7.22 23.85
N GLY A 339 -21.05 -8.17 23.09
CA GLY A 339 -21.31 -9.54 23.51
C GLY A 339 -20.11 -10.47 23.30
N THR A 340 -20.26 -11.70 23.76
CA THR A 340 -19.25 -12.77 23.57
C THR A 340 -19.54 -13.67 22.37
N GLU A 341 -20.61 -13.40 21.63
CA GLU A 341 -20.97 -14.12 20.41
C GLU A 341 -20.68 -13.26 19.18
N PRO A 342 -20.07 -13.82 18.11
CA PRO A 342 -19.82 -13.07 16.89
C PRO A 342 -21.11 -12.66 16.19
N VAL A 343 -21.25 -11.37 15.90
CA VAL A 343 -22.32 -10.80 15.08
C VAL A 343 -21.95 -10.94 13.60
N ALA A 344 -22.89 -11.37 12.77
CA ALA A 344 -22.67 -11.49 11.33
C ALA A 344 -22.47 -10.10 10.68
N LEU A 345 -21.47 -9.99 9.80
CA LEU A 345 -21.25 -8.76 9.02
C LEU A 345 -22.41 -8.56 8.05
N THR A 346 -23.08 -7.42 8.17
CA THR A 346 -24.16 -6.98 7.29
C THR A 346 -23.98 -5.50 6.94
N PHE A 347 -24.47 -5.10 5.78
CA PHE A 347 -24.38 -3.72 5.29
C PHE A 347 -25.80 -3.13 5.12
N PRO A 348 -26.02 -1.83 5.43
CA PRO A 348 -25.03 -0.85 5.90
C PRO A 348 -24.54 -1.14 7.32
N ILE A 349 -23.28 -0.80 7.60
CA ILE A 349 -22.67 -1.00 8.92
C ILE A 349 -23.21 0.08 9.89
N PRO A 350 -23.54 -0.24 11.15
CA PRO A 350 -24.04 0.73 12.13
C PRO A 350 -23.10 1.92 12.35
N ASP A 351 -23.65 3.11 12.63
CA ASP A 351 -22.87 4.33 12.87
C ASP A 351 -21.80 4.18 13.97
N VAL A 352 -20.68 4.90 13.81
CA VAL A 352 -19.49 4.80 14.65
C VAL A 352 -19.55 5.69 15.90
N GLN A 353 -20.68 6.34 16.18
CA GLN A 353 -20.82 7.23 17.33
C GLN A 353 -20.48 6.49 18.63
N HIS A 354 -19.53 7.05 19.39
CA HIS A 354 -18.99 6.47 20.62
C HIS A 354 -18.41 5.05 20.48
N SER A 355 -17.85 4.72 19.31
CA SER A 355 -17.26 3.41 19.07
C SER A 355 -16.04 3.16 19.95
N ALA A 356 -15.90 1.89 20.35
CA ALA A 356 -14.73 1.38 21.05
C ALA A 356 -13.45 1.38 20.18
N LEU A 357 -13.57 1.61 18.85
CA LEU A 357 -12.43 1.87 17.96
C LEU A 357 -11.57 3.06 18.42
N ALA A 358 -12.17 4.02 19.14
CA ALA A 358 -11.46 5.18 19.70
C ALA A 358 -10.39 4.81 20.74
N TYR A 359 -10.41 3.57 21.23
CA TYR A 359 -9.47 3.05 22.21
C TYR A 359 -8.63 1.90 21.65
N VAL A 360 -8.66 1.66 20.33
CA VAL A 360 -7.83 0.66 19.68
C VAL A 360 -6.62 1.36 19.04
N PRO A 361 -5.40 1.14 19.52
CA PRO A 361 -4.20 1.69 18.90
C PRO A 361 -4.02 1.23 17.45
N GLU A 362 -3.49 2.10 16.60
CA GLU A 362 -3.26 1.84 15.17
C GLU A 362 -2.36 0.62 14.92
N PHE A 363 -1.40 0.35 15.82
CA PHE A 363 -0.48 -0.78 15.67
C PHE A 363 -1.19 -2.15 15.59
N PHE A 364 -2.43 -2.28 16.07
CA PHE A 364 -3.22 -3.51 15.90
C PHE A 364 -3.48 -3.81 14.42
N ALA A 365 -3.88 -2.80 13.66
CA ALA A 365 -4.10 -2.92 12.22
C ALA A 365 -2.79 -2.87 11.44
N ASP A 366 -1.79 -2.12 11.92
CA ASP A 366 -0.49 -2.01 11.28
C ASP A 366 0.27 -3.35 11.27
N ASN A 367 0.31 -4.03 12.42
CA ASN A 367 0.89 -5.38 12.57
C ASN A 367 0.25 -6.40 11.64
N LEU A 368 -1.09 -6.36 11.51
CA LEU A 368 -1.82 -7.20 10.58
C LEU A 368 -1.33 -6.93 9.15
N GLY A 369 -1.29 -5.66 8.75
CA GLY A 369 -0.89 -5.28 7.41
C GLY A 369 0.54 -5.73 7.07
N ASP A 370 1.51 -5.45 7.93
CA ASP A 370 2.91 -5.86 7.68
C ASP A 370 3.08 -7.36 7.59
N PHE A 371 2.35 -8.10 8.42
CA PHE A 371 2.46 -9.54 8.45
C PHE A 371 2.00 -10.17 7.13
N PHE A 372 0.86 -9.75 6.58
CA PHE A 372 0.37 -10.28 5.30
C PHE A 372 1.26 -9.87 4.11
N ILE A 373 1.78 -8.63 4.11
CA ILE A 373 2.75 -8.17 3.10
C ILE A 373 4.06 -8.97 3.21
N PHE A 374 4.53 -9.25 4.43
CA PHE A 374 5.68 -10.10 4.68
C PHE A 374 5.46 -11.52 4.14
N LEU A 375 4.31 -12.15 4.45
CA LEU A 375 4.01 -13.51 3.99
C LEU A 375 4.06 -13.59 2.46
N ARG A 376 3.44 -12.65 1.75
CA ARG A 376 3.45 -12.63 0.28
C ARG A 376 4.86 -12.62 -0.32
N ARG A 377 5.80 -11.93 0.34
CA ARG A 377 7.17 -11.75 -0.14
C ARG A 377 8.10 -12.89 0.27
N PHE A 378 7.90 -13.47 1.45
CA PHE A 378 8.89 -14.37 2.07
C PHE A 378 8.36 -15.75 2.48
N ALA A 379 7.04 -15.93 2.55
CA ALA A 379 6.39 -17.17 3.01
C ALA A 379 5.00 -17.38 2.37
N ASP A 380 4.91 -17.26 1.03
CA ASP A 380 3.64 -17.31 0.29
C ASP A 380 2.88 -18.63 0.51
N GLU A 381 3.60 -19.72 0.76
CA GLU A 381 3.04 -21.04 1.10
C GLU A 381 2.15 -21.03 2.36
N VAL A 382 2.44 -20.16 3.33
CA VAL A 382 1.62 -20.00 4.54
C VAL A 382 0.27 -19.36 4.21
N LEU A 383 0.23 -18.40 3.26
CA LEU A 383 -1.04 -17.79 2.82
C LEU A 383 -1.94 -18.82 2.13
N GLU A 384 -1.36 -19.74 1.37
CA GLU A 384 -2.12 -20.74 0.63
C GLU A 384 -2.79 -21.76 1.55
N THR A 385 -2.10 -22.19 2.61
CA THR A 385 -2.68 -23.06 3.64
C THR A 385 -3.70 -22.34 4.52
N ALA A 386 -3.73 -21.01 4.50
CA ALA A 386 -4.61 -20.16 5.29
C ALA A 386 -5.96 -19.83 4.65
N ALA A 387 -6.33 -20.47 3.52
CA ALA A 387 -7.47 -20.03 2.71
C ALA A 387 -8.80 -19.87 3.47
N GLU A 388 -9.11 -20.76 4.43
CA GLU A 388 -10.33 -20.66 5.26
C GLU A 388 -10.34 -19.44 6.18
N SER A 389 -9.17 -18.85 6.45
CA SER A 389 -8.99 -17.67 7.29
C SER A 389 -8.98 -16.35 6.50
N LEU A 390 -8.98 -16.42 5.16
CA LEU A 390 -8.91 -15.23 4.31
C LEU A 390 -10.22 -14.44 4.31
N GLU A 391 -11.36 -15.09 4.56
CA GLU A 391 -12.65 -14.40 4.62
C GLU A 391 -12.65 -13.30 5.69
N GLN A 392 -12.08 -13.56 6.87
CA GLN A 392 -12.00 -12.55 7.94
C GLN A 392 -11.08 -11.38 7.57
N ILE A 393 -10.05 -11.64 6.75
CA ILE A 393 -9.17 -10.59 6.24
C ILE A 393 -9.90 -9.74 5.20
N LEU A 394 -10.67 -10.36 4.31
CA LEU A 394 -11.50 -9.65 3.34
C LEU A 394 -12.58 -8.82 4.03
N ASP A 395 -13.22 -9.35 5.08
CA ASP A 395 -14.18 -8.60 5.91
C ASP A 395 -13.52 -7.36 6.51
N PHE A 396 -12.33 -7.52 7.11
CA PHE A 396 -11.57 -6.42 7.68
C PHE A 396 -11.21 -5.35 6.63
N ILE A 397 -10.67 -5.75 5.48
CA ILE A 397 -10.36 -4.81 4.37
C ILE A 397 -11.64 -4.10 3.90
N THR A 398 -12.74 -4.84 3.73
CA THR A 398 -14.03 -4.28 3.26
C THR A 398 -14.57 -3.23 4.22
N VAL A 399 -14.44 -3.44 5.53
CA VAL A 399 -14.96 -2.53 6.57
C VAL A 399 -14.09 -1.28 6.74
N PHE A 400 -12.77 -1.41 6.66
CA PHE A 400 -11.85 -0.33 7.06
C PHE A 400 -11.25 0.46 5.90
N THR A 401 -10.92 -0.17 4.76
CA THR A 401 -10.18 0.46 3.65
C THR A 401 -10.85 1.72 3.13
N GLY A 402 -12.17 1.66 2.89
CA GLY A 402 -12.96 2.79 2.39
C GLY A 402 -13.56 3.69 3.47
N SER A 403 -13.25 3.52 4.75
CA SER A 403 -14.01 4.14 5.84
C SER A 403 -13.18 5.05 6.74
N VAL A 404 -13.12 6.35 6.41
CA VAL A 404 -12.49 7.41 7.25
C VAL A 404 -13.09 7.44 8.66
N GLU A 405 -14.37 7.09 8.80
CA GLU A 405 -15.09 7.06 10.09
C GLU A 405 -14.66 5.91 11.00
N ARG A 406 -13.97 4.89 10.47
CA ARG A 406 -13.53 3.69 11.23
C ARG A 406 -12.02 3.58 11.32
N MET A 407 -11.30 4.22 10.41
CA MET A 407 -9.85 4.33 10.40
C MET A 407 -9.46 5.68 9.83
N LYS A 408 -9.07 6.60 10.70
CA LYS A 408 -8.78 7.99 10.32
C LYS A 408 -7.51 8.10 9.48
N ASN A 409 -6.49 7.33 9.83
CA ASN A 409 -5.18 7.38 9.17
C ASN A 409 -5.26 6.90 7.70
N PRO A 410 -5.01 7.78 6.72
CA PRO A 410 -5.06 7.43 5.30
C PRO A 410 -3.94 6.47 4.87
N HIS A 411 -2.76 6.54 5.48
CA HIS A 411 -1.64 5.66 5.16
C HIS A 411 -1.94 4.21 5.56
N LEU A 412 -2.59 4.03 6.71
CA LEU A 412 -3.01 2.70 7.16
C LEU A 412 -4.11 2.12 6.27
N ARG A 413 -5.09 2.94 5.86
CA ARG A 413 -6.11 2.53 4.86
C ARG A 413 -5.51 2.17 3.51
N ALA A 414 -4.52 2.94 3.04
CA ALA A 414 -3.79 2.65 1.82
C ALA A 414 -2.99 1.35 1.91
N LYS A 415 -2.35 1.09 3.05
CA LYS A 415 -1.66 -0.18 3.33
C LYS A 415 -2.60 -1.38 3.22
N LEU A 416 -3.87 -1.24 3.60
CA LEU A 416 -4.86 -2.32 3.41
C LEU A 416 -5.11 -2.67 1.93
N ALA A 417 -4.89 -1.74 0.99
CA ALA A 417 -4.89 -2.08 -0.43
C ALA A 417 -3.67 -2.91 -0.83
N GLU A 418 -2.49 -2.67 -0.25
CA GLU A 418 -1.32 -3.55 -0.41
C GLU A 418 -1.57 -4.93 0.21
N VAL A 419 -2.26 -5.00 1.36
CA VAL A 419 -2.69 -6.28 1.95
C VAL A 419 -3.66 -7.02 1.03
N LEU A 420 -4.61 -6.32 0.41
CA LEU A 420 -5.54 -6.92 -0.54
C LEU A 420 -4.80 -7.48 -1.76
N GLU A 421 -3.79 -6.77 -2.28
CA GLU A 421 -2.91 -7.27 -3.34
C GLU A 421 -2.10 -8.48 -2.88
N ALA A 422 -1.61 -8.49 -1.64
CA ALA A 422 -0.84 -9.58 -1.09
C ALA A 422 -1.66 -10.89 -0.95
N VAL A 423 -2.94 -10.79 -0.62
CA VAL A 423 -3.81 -11.96 -0.41
C VAL A 423 -4.64 -12.36 -1.63
N MET A 424 -4.70 -11.53 -2.67
CA MET A 424 -5.45 -11.87 -3.89
C MET A 424 -4.78 -13.00 -4.69
N PRO A 425 -5.54 -13.73 -5.54
CA PRO A 425 -4.95 -14.72 -6.43
C PRO A 425 -4.11 -14.02 -7.51
N HIS A 426 -2.83 -14.38 -7.65
CA HIS A 426 -1.98 -13.86 -8.72
C HIS A 426 -2.08 -14.78 -9.95
N LEU A 427 -2.55 -14.20 -11.06
CA LEU A 427 -2.79 -14.92 -12.32
C LEU A 427 -1.50 -15.25 -13.10
N GLU A 428 -0.36 -14.65 -12.73
CA GLU A 428 0.91 -14.82 -13.43
C GLU A 428 2.00 -15.37 -12.50
N GLN A 429 2.78 -16.31 -13.05
CA GLN A 429 4.01 -16.93 -12.53
C GLN A 429 3.85 -18.06 -11.50
N THR A 430 3.39 -19.21 -11.98
CA THR A 430 3.95 -20.47 -11.48
C THR A 430 4.38 -21.33 -12.66
N GLN A 431 5.70 -21.48 -12.83
CA GLN A 431 6.29 -22.41 -13.80
C GLN A 431 5.99 -23.89 -13.48
N ASN A 432 5.27 -24.16 -12.38
CA ASN A 432 4.92 -25.50 -11.92
C ASN A 432 3.40 -25.70 -11.90
N PRO A 433 2.82 -26.44 -12.85
CA PRO A 433 1.38 -26.74 -12.93
C PRO A 433 0.86 -27.73 -11.86
N LEU A 434 1.69 -28.11 -10.88
CA LEU A 434 1.37 -29.09 -9.84
C LEU A 434 0.79 -28.48 -8.54
N ILE A 435 0.70 -27.15 -8.43
CA ILE A 435 0.26 -26.52 -7.17
C ILE A 435 -1.24 -26.20 -7.23
N SER A 436 -2.02 -26.99 -6.49
CA SER A 436 -3.45 -26.79 -6.16
C SER A 436 -3.75 -25.45 -5.43
N SER A 437 -2.76 -24.59 -5.21
CA SER A 437 -2.84 -23.47 -4.27
C SER A 437 -3.64 -22.28 -4.81
N VAL A 438 -3.47 -21.93 -6.10
CA VAL A 438 -4.21 -20.85 -6.77
C VAL A 438 -5.73 -21.02 -6.63
N TYR A 439 -6.21 -22.27 -6.64
CA TYR A 439 -7.64 -22.58 -6.55
C TYR A 439 -8.26 -22.19 -5.20
N HIS A 440 -7.52 -22.23 -4.09
CA HIS A 440 -8.10 -21.97 -2.78
C HIS A 440 -8.37 -20.48 -2.57
N ARG A 441 -7.38 -19.62 -2.83
CA ARG A 441 -7.56 -18.15 -2.82
C ARG A 441 -8.61 -17.73 -3.82
N GLN A 442 -8.54 -18.25 -5.05
CA GLN A 442 -9.52 -17.94 -6.10
C GLN A 442 -10.93 -18.30 -5.67
N ARG A 443 -11.14 -19.49 -5.07
CA ARG A 443 -12.45 -19.91 -4.55
C ARG A 443 -13.01 -18.92 -3.53
N ILE A 444 -12.19 -18.45 -2.59
CA ILE A 444 -12.63 -17.50 -1.55
C ILE A 444 -13.03 -16.16 -2.19
N PHE A 445 -12.22 -15.60 -3.08
CA PHE A 445 -12.54 -14.35 -3.76
C PHE A 445 -13.79 -14.45 -4.64
N CYS A 446 -13.94 -15.53 -5.41
CA CYS A 446 -15.12 -15.73 -6.25
C CYS A 446 -16.41 -15.94 -5.44
N SER A 447 -16.33 -16.50 -4.23
CA SER A 447 -17.48 -16.76 -3.35
C SER A 447 -17.69 -15.72 -2.26
N TYR A 448 -16.86 -14.68 -2.21
CA TYR A 448 -16.90 -13.69 -1.15
C TYR A 448 -18.20 -12.89 -1.17
N ARG A 449 -18.99 -13.02 -0.10
CA ARG A 449 -20.35 -12.47 0.02
C ARG A 449 -20.41 -10.95 -0.16
N HIS A 450 -19.37 -10.24 0.25
CA HIS A 450 -19.32 -8.78 0.21
C HIS A 450 -18.44 -8.23 -0.92
N ALA A 451 -18.22 -9.01 -1.98
CA ALA A 451 -17.42 -8.62 -3.16
C ALA A 451 -17.78 -7.22 -3.70
N ALA A 452 -19.07 -6.90 -3.78
CA ALA A 452 -19.52 -5.59 -4.24
C ALA A 452 -19.03 -4.43 -3.35
N ARG A 453 -19.06 -4.61 -2.02
CA ARG A 453 -18.59 -3.61 -1.05
C ARG A 453 -17.06 -3.50 -1.04
N LEU A 454 -16.36 -4.61 -1.28
CA LEU A 454 -14.89 -4.60 -1.39
C LEU A 454 -14.42 -3.82 -2.62
N ALA A 455 -15.10 -3.96 -3.76
CA ALA A 455 -14.82 -3.15 -4.95
C ALA A 455 -15.09 -1.65 -4.70
N GLU A 456 -16.20 -1.32 -4.04
CA GLU A 456 -16.52 0.06 -3.65
C GLU A 456 -15.48 0.64 -2.69
N ALA A 457 -15.05 -0.12 -1.68
CA ALA A 457 -14.02 0.29 -0.73
C ALA A 457 -12.68 0.59 -1.40
N LEU A 458 -12.29 -0.21 -2.42
CA LEU A 458 -11.08 0.01 -3.21
C LEU A 458 -11.14 1.34 -3.99
N ILE A 459 -12.26 1.61 -4.66
CA ILE A 459 -12.45 2.88 -5.40
C ILE A 459 -12.49 4.05 -4.42
N LYS A 460 -13.11 3.88 -3.26
CA LYS A 460 -13.16 4.92 -2.23
C LYS A 460 -11.78 5.27 -1.70
N VAL A 461 -10.96 4.28 -1.34
CA VAL A 461 -9.59 4.57 -0.87
C VAL A 461 -8.74 5.20 -1.98
N PHE A 462 -8.91 4.80 -3.25
CA PHE A 462 -8.20 5.43 -4.38
C PHE A 462 -8.46 6.94 -4.46
N VAL A 463 -9.70 7.34 -4.20
CA VAL A 463 -10.13 8.75 -4.19
C VAL A 463 -9.68 9.47 -2.93
N ASP A 464 -9.76 8.83 -1.77
CA ASP A 464 -9.43 9.43 -0.47
C ASP A 464 -7.92 9.69 -0.26
N ILE A 465 -7.03 8.96 -0.96
CA ILE A 465 -5.56 9.14 -0.88
C ILE A 465 -5.04 10.27 -1.78
N GLU A 466 -5.94 11.10 -2.34
CA GLU A 466 -5.53 12.33 -3.01
C GLU A 466 -5.09 13.36 -1.96
N PHE A 467 -3.79 13.39 -1.66
CA PHE A 467 -3.21 14.35 -0.72
C PHE A 467 -3.09 15.74 -1.39
N THR A 468 -3.83 16.71 -0.89
CA THR A 468 -3.74 18.10 -1.37
C THR A 468 -2.74 18.91 -0.54
N GLY A 469 -1.71 19.49 -1.18
CA GLY A 469 -0.95 20.62 -0.63
C GLY A 469 0.53 20.42 -0.28
N ASP A 470 1.03 19.18 -0.10
CA ASP A 470 2.45 18.90 0.19
C ASP A 470 3.13 18.15 -0.99
N PRO A 471 4.19 18.72 -1.62
CA PRO A 471 4.94 18.06 -2.68
C PRO A 471 5.48 16.67 -2.32
N HIS A 472 5.89 16.44 -1.06
CA HIS A 472 6.40 15.12 -0.63
C HIS A 472 5.30 14.05 -0.61
N GLN A 473 4.05 14.47 -0.37
CA GLN A 473 2.90 13.57 -0.34
C GLN A 473 2.31 13.36 -1.74
N PHE A 474 2.54 14.29 -2.67
CA PHE A 474 2.04 14.20 -4.03
C PHE A 474 2.53 12.93 -4.74
N GLU A 475 3.84 12.64 -4.70
CA GLU A 475 4.36 11.42 -5.33
C GLU A 475 4.02 10.15 -4.53
N GLN A 476 3.87 10.29 -3.21
CA GLN A 476 3.56 9.17 -2.33
C GLN A 476 2.23 8.49 -2.71
N LYS A 477 1.25 9.25 -3.21
CA LYS A 477 -0.04 8.71 -3.66
C LYS A 477 0.10 7.62 -4.72
N PHE A 478 1.09 7.75 -5.62
CA PHE A 478 1.31 6.77 -6.68
C PHE A 478 1.80 5.44 -6.11
N ASN A 479 2.63 5.47 -5.06
CA ASN A 479 3.04 4.26 -4.35
C ASN A 479 1.84 3.54 -3.71
N TYR A 480 0.89 4.30 -3.16
CA TYR A 480 -0.35 3.74 -2.61
C TYR A 480 -1.33 3.22 -3.68
N ARG A 481 -1.40 3.88 -4.85
CA ARG A 481 -2.25 3.44 -5.97
C ARG A 481 -1.70 2.21 -6.69
N ARG A 482 -0.37 2.03 -6.71
CA ARG A 482 0.29 0.92 -7.39
C ARG A 482 -0.33 -0.46 -7.12
N PRO A 483 -0.55 -0.91 -5.86
CA PRO A 483 -1.19 -2.19 -5.60
C PRO A 483 -2.65 -2.26 -6.05
N MET A 484 -3.34 -1.12 -6.22
CA MET A 484 -4.75 -1.07 -6.62
C MET A 484 -4.97 -1.47 -8.08
N TYR A 485 -4.01 -1.24 -8.98
CA TYR A 485 -4.19 -1.54 -10.41
C TYR A 485 -4.30 -3.05 -10.71
N PRO A 486 -3.43 -3.93 -10.18
CA PRO A 486 -3.62 -5.38 -10.30
C PRO A 486 -4.95 -5.86 -9.69
N ILE A 487 -5.36 -5.28 -8.55
CA ILE A 487 -6.63 -5.63 -7.90
C ILE A 487 -7.81 -5.23 -8.78
N LEU A 488 -7.82 -4.00 -9.32
CA LEU A 488 -8.88 -3.53 -10.22
C LEU A 488 -8.98 -4.41 -11.46
N ARG A 489 -7.84 -4.79 -12.06
CA ARG A 489 -7.79 -5.72 -13.20
C ARG A 489 -8.39 -7.08 -12.84
N TYR A 490 -8.01 -7.64 -11.69
CA TYR A 490 -8.55 -8.91 -11.21
C TYR A 490 -10.07 -8.83 -10.96
N MET A 491 -10.52 -7.80 -10.23
CA MET A 491 -11.93 -7.55 -9.94
C MET A 491 -12.75 -7.35 -11.21
N TRP A 492 -12.21 -6.67 -12.22
CA TRP A 492 -12.89 -6.50 -13.51
C TRP A 492 -13.13 -7.82 -14.24
N GLY A 493 -12.24 -8.79 -14.06
CA GLY A 493 -12.40 -10.15 -14.59
C GLY A 493 -13.48 -10.98 -13.88
N GLN A 494 -14.04 -10.52 -12.76
CA GLN A 494 -14.98 -11.26 -11.93
C GLN A 494 -16.34 -10.55 -11.85
N ASP A 495 -17.43 -11.24 -12.22
CA ASP A 495 -18.76 -10.64 -12.39
C ASP A 495 -19.26 -9.92 -11.14
N ALA A 496 -19.15 -10.54 -9.95
CA ALA A 496 -19.66 -9.96 -8.69
C ALA A 496 -19.02 -8.60 -8.35
N TYR A 497 -17.76 -8.40 -8.70
CA TYR A 497 -17.04 -7.15 -8.49
C TYR A 497 -17.30 -6.16 -9.62
N ARG A 498 -17.20 -6.62 -10.88
CA ARG A 498 -17.44 -5.79 -12.07
C ARG A 498 -18.82 -5.15 -12.06
N GLU A 499 -19.87 -5.88 -11.68
CA GLU A 499 -21.23 -5.35 -11.59
C GLU A 499 -21.36 -4.26 -10.50
N SER A 500 -20.59 -4.32 -9.43
CA SER A 500 -20.55 -3.25 -8.42
C SER A 500 -19.93 -1.97 -8.99
N ILE A 501 -18.81 -2.11 -9.70
CA ILE A 501 -18.13 -0.97 -10.34
C ILE A 501 -19.04 -0.33 -11.40
N LYS A 502 -19.75 -1.15 -12.20
CA LYS A 502 -20.74 -0.66 -13.17
C LYS A 502 -21.86 0.12 -12.49
N LYS A 503 -22.42 -0.37 -11.38
CA LYS A 503 -23.45 0.35 -10.61
C LYS A 503 -22.97 1.71 -10.11
N LEU A 504 -21.70 1.82 -9.67
CA LEU A 504 -21.11 3.10 -9.28
C LEU A 504 -20.99 4.05 -10.48
N ALA A 505 -20.66 3.51 -11.65
CA ALA A 505 -20.61 4.27 -12.90
C ALA A 505 -21.99 4.73 -13.38
N ASP A 506 -23.00 3.85 -13.35
CA ASP A 506 -24.38 4.18 -13.71
C ASP A 506 -24.96 5.25 -12.78
N TYR A 507 -24.71 5.12 -11.48
CA TYR A 507 -25.07 6.16 -10.51
C TYR A 507 -24.37 7.48 -10.82
N ALA A 508 -23.10 7.46 -11.19
CA ALA A 508 -22.38 8.66 -11.58
C ALA A 508 -22.97 9.30 -12.84
N ALA A 509 -23.32 8.52 -13.85
CA ALA A 509 -23.92 9.01 -15.10
C ALA A 509 -25.29 9.65 -14.87
N ALA A 510 -26.08 9.13 -13.93
CA ALA A 510 -27.36 9.71 -13.56
C ALA A 510 -27.25 10.98 -12.70
N ASN A 511 -26.08 11.25 -12.09
CA ASN A 511 -25.90 12.30 -11.08
C ASN A 511 -24.69 13.21 -11.39
N LEU A 512 -24.43 13.50 -12.67
CA LEU A 512 -23.30 14.32 -13.11
C LEU A 512 -23.30 15.74 -12.53
N GLU A 513 -24.49 16.31 -12.31
CA GLU A 513 -24.68 17.68 -11.80
C GLU A 513 -24.89 17.74 -10.28
N ALA A 514 -24.66 16.63 -9.57
CA ALA A 514 -24.79 16.63 -8.11
C ALA A 514 -23.77 17.59 -7.46
N VAL A 515 -24.20 18.31 -6.41
CA VAL A 515 -23.36 19.23 -5.63
C VAL A 515 -22.03 18.58 -5.22
N ASN A 516 -22.11 17.33 -4.77
CA ASN A 516 -20.94 16.50 -4.52
C ASN A 516 -20.78 15.50 -5.67
N PRO A 517 -19.70 15.59 -6.47
CA PRO A 517 -19.48 14.68 -7.57
C PRO A 517 -19.51 13.21 -7.10
N PRO A 518 -20.24 12.33 -7.81
CA PRO A 518 -20.32 10.91 -7.47
C PRO A 518 -18.94 10.24 -7.37
N LEU A 519 -18.83 9.22 -6.51
CA LEU A 519 -17.56 8.55 -6.22
C LEU A 519 -16.82 8.11 -7.49
N PHE A 520 -17.53 7.46 -8.42
CA PHE A 520 -16.92 6.95 -9.64
C PHE A 520 -16.47 8.07 -10.59
N LEU A 521 -17.20 9.19 -10.64
CA LEU A 521 -16.81 10.36 -11.43
C LEU A 521 -15.51 10.96 -10.88
N ARG A 522 -15.38 11.06 -9.56
CA ARG A 522 -14.14 11.49 -8.89
C ARG A 522 -12.99 10.52 -9.18
N PHE A 523 -13.24 9.22 -9.11
CA PHE A 523 -12.26 8.19 -9.45
C PHE A 523 -11.74 8.34 -10.89
N LEU A 524 -12.63 8.45 -11.88
CA LEU A 524 -12.23 8.65 -13.28
C LEU A 524 -11.43 9.95 -13.48
N ASN A 525 -11.85 11.03 -12.83
CA ASN A 525 -11.15 12.31 -12.88
C ASN A 525 -9.69 12.17 -12.39
N LEU A 526 -9.50 11.55 -11.23
CA LEU A 526 -8.18 11.32 -10.65
C LEU A 526 -7.34 10.35 -11.49
N LEU A 527 -7.95 9.30 -12.02
CA LEU A 527 -7.28 8.33 -12.89
C LEU A 527 -6.74 8.99 -14.17
N MET A 528 -7.51 9.89 -14.79
CA MET A 528 -7.06 10.66 -15.95
C MET A 528 -5.96 11.67 -15.58
N ASN A 529 -6.08 12.35 -14.44
CA ASN A 529 -5.04 13.28 -13.97
C ASN A 529 -3.71 12.55 -13.73
N ASP A 530 -3.77 11.37 -13.12
CA ASP A 530 -2.62 10.50 -12.94
C ASP A 530 -2.03 10.05 -14.26
N ALA A 531 -2.86 9.64 -15.23
CA ALA A 531 -2.39 9.24 -16.56
C ALA A 531 -1.65 10.38 -17.27
N VAL A 532 -2.21 11.60 -17.22
CA VAL A 532 -1.58 12.81 -17.78
C VAL A 532 -0.21 13.02 -17.16
N PHE A 533 -0.14 13.12 -15.83
CA PHE A 533 1.10 13.40 -15.11
C PHE A 533 2.16 12.31 -15.32
N LEU A 534 1.78 11.04 -15.11
CA LEU A 534 2.73 9.93 -15.10
C LEU A 534 3.41 9.72 -16.45
N LEU A 535 2.64 9.81 -17.53
CA LEU A 535 3.19 9.57 -18.85
C LEU A 535 3.97 10.78 -19.36
N ASP A 536 3.61 12.00 -18.97
CA ASP A 536 4.42 13.20 -19.24
C ASP A 536 5.78 13.14 -18.56
N GLU A 537 5.83 12.81 -17.27
CA GLU A 537 7.08 12.63 -16.54
C GLU A 537 7.92 11.48 -17.14
N ALA A 538 7.29 10.36 -17.48
CA ALA A 538 7.97 9.25 -18.16
C ALA A 538 8.66 9.70 -19.46
N ILE A 539 7.95 10.45 -20.31
CA ILE A 539 8.48 11.00 -21.57
C ILE A 539 9.66 11.95 -21.30
N GLN A 540 9.53 12.84 -20.32
CA GLN A 540 10.58 13.78 -19.95
C GLN A 540 11.85 13.06 -19.46
N TYR A 541 11.71 12.08 -18.57
CA TYR A 541 12.85 11.32 -18.06
C TYR A 541 13.53 10.51 -19.17
N LEU A 542 12.77 9.84 -20.04
CA LEU A 542 13.34 9.12 -21.19
C LEU A 542 14.13 10.05 -22.12
N SER A 543 13.63 11.26 -22.37
CA SER A 543 14.36 12.26 -23.15
C SER A 543 15.66 12.70 -22.47
N LYS A 544 15.65 12.95 -21.16
CA LYS A 544 16.84 13.31 -20.37
C LYS A 544 17.88 12.17 -20.37
N ILE A 545 17.43 10.93 -20.16
CA ILE A 545 18.27 9.73 -20.21
C ILE A 545 18.93 9.61 -21.58
N LYS A 546 18.17 9.78 -22.67
CA LYS A 546 18.71 9.69 -24.02
C LYS A 546 19.83 10.71 -24.25
N VAL A 547 19.66 11.96 -23.82
CA VAL A 547 20.69 13.00 -23.92
C VAL A 547 21.95 12.57 -23.16
N LEU A 548 21.82 12.15 -21.90
CA LEU A 548 22.96 11.69 -21.10
C LEU A 548 23.65 10.45 -21.69
N GLN A 549 22.90 9.52 -22.28
CA GLN A 549 23.47 8.35 -22.96
C GLN A 549 24.28 8.76 -24.20
N ILE A 550 23.79 9.71 -25.00
CA ILE A 550 24.51 10.23 -26.17
C ILE A 550 25.80 10.92 -25.74
N GLU A 551 25.74 11.81 -24.75
CA GLU A 551 26.93 12.51 -24.25
C GLU A 551 27.98 11.53 -23.71
N ARG A 552 27.54 10.51 -22.95
CA ARG A 552 28.43 9.48 -22.41
C ARG A 552 29.11 8.68 -23.50
N ASP A 553 28.36 8.25 -24.52
CA ASP A 553 28.90 7.44 -25.62
C ASP A 553 29.73 8.27 -26.62
N GLY A 554 29.45 9.57 -26.73
CA GLY A 554 30.18 10.51 -27.57
C GLY A 554 31.57 10.88 -27.03
N GLY A 555 31.89 10.45 -25.80
CA GLY A 555 33.16 10.79 -25.13
C GLY A 555 33.14 12.15 -24.43
N ASP A 556 32.00 12.85 -24.41
CA ASP A 556 31.89 14.20 -23.81
C ASP A 556 32.19 14.20 -22.30
N TRP A 557 32.10 13.03 -21.66
CA TRP A 557 32.36 12.86 -20.23
C TRP A 557 33.85 12.65 -19.91
N GLU A 558 34.68 12.31 -20.88
CA GLU A 558 36.11 12.04 -20.67
C GLU A 558 36.91 13.30 -20.32
N GLY A 559 36.45 14.46 -20.79
CA GLY A 559 37.03 15.77 -20.48
C GLY A 559 36.51 16.42 -19.19
N LEU A 560 35.55 15.80 -18.49
CA LEU A 560 34.96 16.35 -17.26
C LEU A 560 35.83 16.06 -16.04
N SER A 561 35.70 16.91 -15.00
CA SER A 561 36.27 16.61 -13.69
C SER A 561 35.63 15.35 -13.08
N ALA A 562 36.36 14.67 -12.19
CA ALA A 562 35.87 13.45 -11.54
C ALA A 562 34.56 13.66 -10.76
N ASP A 563 34.30 14.88 -10.27
CA ASP A 563 33.08 15.20 -9.52
C ASP A 563 31.88 15.42 -10.47
N HIS A 564 32.07 16.17 -11.56
CA HIS A 564 31.00 16.34 -12.57
C HIS A 564 30.66 15.04 -13.29
N ARG A 565 31.65 14.18 -13.53
CA ARG A 565 31.39 12.85 -14.08
C ARG A 565 30.55 12.01 -13.13
N ARG A 566 30.89 11.99 -11.83
CA ARG A 566 30.10 11.29 -10.80
C ARG A 566 28.68 11.85 -10.69
N GLU A 567 28.52 13.16 -10.80
CA GLU A 567 27.21 13.82 -10.81
C GLU A 567 26.36 13.36 -12.01
N LYS A 568 26.92 13.36 -13.23
CA LYS A 568 26.22 12.87 -14.42
C LYS A 568 25.86 11.38 -14.34
N GLU A 569 26.76 10.54 -13.81
CA GLU A 569 26.50 9.12 -13.55
C GLU A 569 25.36 8.94 -12.54
N SER A 570 25.39 9.71 -11.44
CA SER A 570 24.31 9.71 -10.44
C SER A 570 22.97 10.16 -11.02
N ASN A 571 22.96 11.21 -11.83
CA ASN A 571 21.75 11.71 -12.49
C ASN A 571 21.17 10.68 -13.47
N LEU A 572 22.02 9.99 -14.25
CA LEU A 572 21.58 8.94 -15.15
C LEU A 572 20.89 7.79 -14.40
N LEU A 573 21.46 7.35 -13.28
CA LEU A 573 20.87 6.32 -12.43
C LEU A 573 19.54 6.78 -11.81
N MET A 574 19.50 8.01 -11.29
CA MET A 574 18.30 8.60 -10.69
C MET A 574 17.17 8.72 -11.72
N PHE A 575 17.44 9.32 -12.88
CA PHE A 575 16.44 9.42 -13.95
C PHE A 575 15.99 8.05 -14.45
N GLY A 576 16.89 7.07 -14.52
CA GLY A 576 16.54 5.69 -14.89
C GLY A 576 15.52 5.07 -13.92
N GLN A 577 15.71 5.23 -12.62
CA GLN A 577 14.77 4.74 -11.59
C GLN A 577 13.42 5.46 -11.68
N LEU A 578 13.43 6.79 -11.85
CA LEU A 578 12.21 7.59 -11.98
C LEU A 578 11.45 7.24 -13.27
N ALA A 579 12.14 7.13 -14.41
CA ALA A 579 11.54 6.73 -15.68
C ALA A 579 10.87 5.35 -15.56
N ARG A 580 11.55 4.39 -14.93
CA ARG A 580 11.02 3.05 -14.71
C ARG A 580 9.72 3.06 -13.92
N PHE A 581 9.70 3.78 -12.79
CA PHE A 581 8.50 3.91 -11.97
C PHE A 581 7.34 4.52 -12.76
N HIS A 582 7.57 5.65 -13.42
CA HIS A 582 6.54 6.35 -14.19
C HIS A 582 6.04 5.53 -15.38
N ASN A 583 6.90 4.77 -16.06
CA ASN A 583 6.51 3.86 -17.14
C ASN A 583 5.61 2.73 -16.64
N ILE A 584 5.96 2.08 -15.52
CA ILE A 584 5.12 1.03 -14.92
C ILE A 584 3.74 1.60 -14.59
N MET A 585 3.70 2.71 -13.86
CA MET A 585 2.46 3.33 -13.44
C MET A 585 1.62 3.82 -14.62
N SER A 586 2.24 4.37 -15.67
CA SER A 586 1.53 4.79 -16.89
C SER A 586 0.88 3.61 -17.62
N ASN A 587 1.60 2.48 -17.76
CA ASN A 587 1.03 1.27 -18.37
C ASN A 587 -0.17 0.75 -17.57
N GLU A 588 -0.05 0.70 -16.24
CA GLU A 588 -1.14 0.27 -15.36
C GLU A 588 -2.37 1.20 -15.45
N THR A 589 -2.13 2.51 -15.51
CA THR A 589 -3.18 3.53 -15.58
C THR A 589 -3.92 3.50 -16.93
N ILE A 590 -3.20 3.48 -18.05
CA ILE A 590 -3.79 3.41 -19.39
C ILE A 590 -4.47 2.05 -19.61
N GLY A 591 -3.88 0.96 -19.14
CA GLY A 591 -4.51 -0.37 -19.17
C GLY A 591 -5.81 -0.41 -18.37
N THR A 592 -5.88 0.31 -17.25
CA THR A 592 -7.10 0.46 -16.46
C THR A 592 -8.20 1.19 -17.23
N LEU A 593 -7.86 2.30 -17.88
CA LEU A 593 -8.80 3.01 -18.76
C LEU A 593 -9.28 2.12 -19.92
N ALA A 594 -8.41 1.29 -20.50
CA ALA A 594 -8.74 0.41 -21.61
C ALA A 594 -9.81 -0.63 -21.25
N PHE A 595 -9.73 -1.27 -20.09
CA PHE A 595 -10.78 -2.23 -19.69
C PHE A 595 -12.03 -1.54 -19.13
N LEU A 596 -11.92 -0.37 -18.48
CA LEU A 596 -13.10 0.34 -17.99
C LEU A 596 -13.98 0.79 -19.16
N THR A 597 -13.36 1.30 -20.23
CA THR A 597 -14.06 1.79 -21.42
C THR A 597 -14.72 0.68 -22.25
N SER A 598 -14.37 -0.60 -22.05
CA SER A 598 -14.99 -1.70 -22.81
C SER A 598 -16.49 -1.79 -22.53
N ASP A 599 -16.88 -1.59 -21.26
CA ASP A 599 -18.25 -1.77 -20.79
C ASP A 599 -18.87 -0.47 -20.26
N ILE A 600 -18.10 0.41 -19.63
CA ILE A 600 -18.59 1.71 -19.13
C ILE A 600 -18.34 2.74 -20.22
N ARG A 601 -19.28 2.90 -21.15
CA ARG A 601 -19.15 3.86 -22.27
C ARG A 601 -19.84 5.19 -22.00
N SER A 602 -21.04 5.15 -21.41
CA SER A 602 -21.96 6.28 -21.21
C SER A 602 -21.35 7.48 -20.48
N LEU A 603 -20.42 7.24 -19.55
CA LEU A 603 -19.69 8.30 -18.86
C LEU A 603 -18.61 8.95 -19.73
N PHE A 604 -17.78 8.17 -20.42
CA PHE A 604 -16.66 8.69 -21.20
C PHE A 604 -17.10 9.49 -22.43
N ILE A 605 -18.35 9.33 -22.86
CA ILE A 605 -18.92 10.05 -24.01
C ILE A 605 -19.59 11.36 -23.59
N GLN A 606 -19.70 11.65 -22.28
CA GLN A 606 -20.18 12.95 -21.80
C GLN A 606 -19.22 14.04 -22.27
N PRO A 607 -19.69 15.18 -22.81
CA PRO A 607 -18.85 16.16 -23.51
C PRO A 607 -17.56 16.54 -22.77
N PHE A 608 -17.67 16.84 -21.47
CA PHE A 608 -16.53 17.26 -20.66
C PHE A 608 -15.53 16.14 -20.34
N LEU A 609 -15.97 14.88 -20.24
CA LEU A 609 -15.06 13.73 -20.08
C LEU A 609 -14.46 13.32 -21.43
N ALA A 610 -15.27 13.32 -22.48
CA ALA A 610 -14.87 13.00 -23.84
C ALA A 610 -13.73 13.91 -24.30
N GLU A 611 -13.87 15.23 -24.17
CA GLU A 611 -12.80 16.16 -24.55
C GLU A 611 -11.51 15.92 -23.77
N ARG A 612 -11.60 15.64 -22.47
CA ARG A 612 -10.42 15.40 -21.62
C ARG A 612 -9.70 14.11 -22.00
N ILE A 613 -10.43 13.00 -22.16
CA ILE A 613 -9.83 11.73 -22.55
C ILE A 613 -9.26 11.83 -23.98
N ILE A 614 -9.96 12.50 -24.91
CA ILE A 614 -9.49 12.73 -26.28
C ILE A 614 -8.17 13.51 -26.28
N SER A 615 -8.11 14.67 -25.62
CA SER A 615 -6.89 15.47 -25.57
C SER A 615 -5.71 14.68 -24.98
N MET A 616 -5.95 13.93 -23.90
CA MET A 616 -4.94 13.05 -23.31
C MET A 616 -4.46 11.98 -24.31
N LEU A 617 -5.38 11.23 -24.92
CA LEU A 617 -5.05 10.14 -25.84
C LEU A 617 -4.35 10.65 -27.11
N ASN A 618 -4.83 11.74 -27.71
CA ASN A 618 -4.22 12.38 -28.89
C ASN A 618 -2.79 12.84 -28.57
N TYR A 619 -2.62 13.55 -27.47
CA TYR A 619 -1.31 14.07 -27.04
C TYR A 619 -0.30 12.93 -26.87
N PHE A 620 -0.67 11.86 -26.17
CA PHE A 620 0.22 10.72 -25.97
C PHE A 620 0.48 9.92 -27.24
N LEU A 621 -0.54 9.72 -28.06
CA LEU A 621 -0.38 9.05 -29.35
C LEU A 621 0.58 9.84 -30.25
N GLN A 622 0.49 11.17 -30.27
CA GLN A 622 1.40 12.05 -31.01
C GLN A 622 2.86 11.88 -30.58
N HIS A 623 3.12 11.69 -29.28
CA HIS A 623 4.46 11.41 -28.78
C HIS A 623 4.96 10.00 -29.11
N LEU A 624 4.07 9.00 -29.14
CA LEU A 624 4.43 7.60 -29.37
C LEU A 624 4.59 7.23 -30.86
N VAL A 625 3.80 7.82 -31.76
CA VAL A 625 3.81 7.47 -33.20
C VAL A 625 4.16 8.64 -34.12
N GLY A 626 4.12 9.87 -33.59
CA GLY A 626 4.39 11.08 -34.35
C GLY A 626 5.88 11.43 -34.47
N PRO A 627 6.22 12.64 -34.93
CA PRO A 627 7.60 13.03 -35.22
C PRO A 627 8.51 13.04 -33.99
N LYS A 628 7.93 13.21 -32.79
CA LYS A 628 8.67 13.22 -31.52
C LYS A 628 9.06 11.83 -31.02
N MET A 629 8.57 10.74 -31.62
CA MET A 629 8.83 9.37 -31.14
C MET A 629 10.33 9.04 -31.07
N GLY A 630 11.15 9.66 -31.93
CA GLY A 630 12.60 9.50 -31.93
C GLY A 630 13.25 9.95 -30.62
N ALA A 631 12.69 10.93 -29.91
CA ALA A 631 13.20 11.42 -28.63
C ALA A 631 13.08 10.38 -27.50
N LEU A 632 12.15 9.44 -27.63
CA LEU A 632 11.90 8.37 -26.65
C LEU A 632 12.80 7.14 -26.85
N LYS A 633 13.61 7.13 -27.91
CA LYS A 633 14.46 5.99 -28.25
C LYS A 633 15.72 5.96 -27.40
N VAL A 634 15.64 5.28 -26.25
CA VAL A 634 16.78 4.87 -25.40
C VAL A 634 17.35 3.52 -25.84
N LYS A 635 18.55 3.15 -25.36
CA LYS A 635 19.25 1.92 -25.78
C LYS A 635 18.48 0.64 -25.47
N ASP A 636 17.99 0.52 -24.23
CA ASP A 636 17.26 -0.64 -23.74
C ASP A 636 15.93 -0.19 -23.13
N PHE A 637 14.82 -0.58 -23.76
CA PHE A 637 13.48 -0.27 -23.26
C PHE A 637 13.13 -1.07 -22.00
N SER A 638 13.69 -2.27 -21.85
CA SER A 638 13.40 -3.17 -20.73
C SER A 638 13.99 -2.66 -19.42
N GLU A 639 15.16 -2.02 -19.47
CA GLU A 639 15.82 -1.36 -18.33
C GLU A 639 14.88 -0.37 -17.61
N PHE A 640 14.07 0.34 -18.39
CA PHE A 640 13.15 1.37 -17.90
C PHE A 640 11.68 0.94 -17.92
N ASP A 641 11.38 -0.35 -18.09
CA ASP A 641 10.01 -0.88 -18.23
C ASP A 641 9.15 -0.11 -19.28
N PHE A 642 9.79 0.49 -20.29
CA PHE A 642 9.10 1.26 -21.32
C PHE A 642 8.51 0.32 -22.37
N LYS A 643 7.18 0.20 -22.41
CA LYS A 643 6.46 -0.71 -23.30
C LYS A 643 5.61 0.06 -24.33
N PRO A 644 6.22 0.82 -25.26
CA PRO A 644 5.50 1.70 -26.18
C PRO A 644 4.50 0.95 -27.07
N GLN A 645 4.79 -0.30 -27.42
CA GLN A 645 3.90 -1.13 -28.24
C GLN A 645 2.60 -1.46 -27.51
N GLN A 646 2.68 -1.69 -26.19
CA GLN A 646 1.52 -1.95 -25.35
C GLN A 646 0.72 -0.67 -25.14
N LEU A 647 1.39 0.45 -24.81
CA LEU A 647 0.74 1.76 -24.67
C LEU A 647 -0.05 2.16 -25.93
N VAL A 648 0.55 2.05 -27.12
CA VAL A 648 -0.15 2.34 -28.38
C VAL A 648 -1.36 1.41 -28.55
N SER A 649 -1.22 0.13 -28.22
CA SER A 649 -2.32 -0.83 -28.28
C SER A 649 -3.47 -0.45 -27.36
N ASP A 650 -3.19 -0.07 -26.12
CA ASP A 650 -4.20 0.25 -25.12
C ASP A 650 -4.90 1.57 -25.46
N ILE A 651 -4.14 2.59 -25.89
CA ILE A 651 -4.70 3.85 -26.41
C ILE A 651 -5.64 3.59 -27.58
N CYS A 652 -5.22 2.77 -28.55
CA CYS A 652 -6.08 2.42 -29.69
C CYS A 652 -7.31 1.63 -29.25
N THR A 653 -7.18 0.76 -28.24
CA THR A 653 -8.32 0.00 -27.68
C THR A 653 -9.35 0.94 -27.05
N ILE A 654 -8.90 1.97 -26.33
CA ILE A 654 -9.80 3.00 -25.76
C ILE A 654 -10.56 3.72 -26.88
N TYR A 655 -9.86 4.15 -27.94
CA TYR A 655 -10.52 4.75 -29.10
C TYR A 655 -11.57 3.81 -29.71
N LEU A 656 -11.20 2.53 -29.91
CA LEU A 656 -12.11 1.52 -30.47
C LEU A 656 -13.35 1.29 -29.61
N ASN A 657 -13.19 1.26 -28.29
CA ASN A 657 -14.30 1.07 -27.35
C ASN A 657 -15.32 2.21 -27.39
N LEU A 658 -14.86 3.44 -27.65
CA LEU A 658 -15.68 4.66 -27.59
C LEU A 658 -16.15 5.15 -28.97
N GLY A 659 -15.47 4.78 -30.06
CA GLY A 659 -15.72 5.36 -31.39
C GLY A 659 -16.89 4.75 -32.17
N ASP A 660 -17.64 3.82 -31.57
CA ASP A 660 -19.00 3.50 -32.05
C ASP A 660 -19.89 4.76 -31.98
N GLU A 661 -19.70 5.59 -30.94
CA GLU A 661 -20.48 6.79 -30.68
C GLU A 661 -20.05 7.94 -31.61
N GLU A 662 -20.99 8.44 -32.42
CA GLU A 662 -20.71 9.49 -33.42
C GLU A 662 -20.27 10.81 -32.76
N ASN A 663 -20.89 11.19 -31.64
CA ASN A 663 -20.52 12.40 -30.89
C ASN A 663 -19.07 12.35 -30.38
N PHE A 664 -18.60 11.17 -29.96
CA PHE A 664 -17.22 10.98 -29.55
C PHE A 664 -16.29 11.16 -30.75
N CYS A 665 -16.58 10.49 -31.88
CA CYS A 665 -15.81 10.64 -33.12
C CYS A 665 -15.75 12.10 -33.62
N ALA A 666 -16.85 12.84 -33.56
CA ALA A 666 -16.92 14.25 -33.95
C ALA A 666 -16.13 15.17 -33.01
N SER A 667 -15.88 14.74 -31.77
CA SER A 667 -15.10 15.52 -30.80
C SER A 667 -13.59 15.29 -30.94
N VAL A 668 -13.14 14.18 -31.53
CA VAL A 668 -11.70 13.86 -31.69
C VAL A 668 -10.93 14.95 -32.45
N PRO A 669 -11.44 15.51 -33.57
CA PRO A 669 -10.74 16.54 -34.34
C PRO A 669 -10.70 17.90 -33.66
N LYS A 670 -11.59 18.16 -32.70
CA LYS A 670 -11.66 19.45 -31.97
C LYS A 670 -10.39 19.73 -31.17
N ASP A 671 -9.65 18.69 -30.80
CA ASP A 671 -8.32 18.80 -30.20
C ASP A 671 -7.24 19.12 -31.25
N GLY A 672 -7.31 20.34 -31.81
CA GLY A 672 -6.38 20.81 -32.85
C GLY A 672 -4.91 20.91 -32.42
N ARG A 673 -4.62 20.78 -31.12
CA ARG A 673 -3.25 20.79 -30.58
C ARG A 673 -2.49 19.50 -30.93
N SER A 674 -3.16 18.36 -30.89
CA SER A 674 -2.52 17.05 -31.01
C SER A 674 -3.09 16.19 -32.14
N TYR A 675 -4.39 16.29 -32.43
CA TYR A 675 -4.99 15.55 -33.53
C TYR A 675 -4.48 16.00 -34.90
N SER A 676 -4.33 15.04 -35.81
CA SER A 676 -4.25 15.28 -37.25
C SER A 676 -4.63 14.00 -38.02
N PRO A 677 -5.16 14.09 -39.25
CA PRO A 677 -5.44 12.89 -40.05
C PRO A 677 -4.19 12.03 -40.28
N THR A 678 -3.01 12.65 -40.34
CA THR A 678 -1.72 11.98 -40.47
C THR A 678 -1.33 11.20 -39.21
N LEU A 679 -1.70 11.66 -38.01
CA LEU A 679 -1.46 10.95 -36.75
C LEU A 679 -2.10 9.56 -36.76
N PHE A 680 -3.36 9.46 -37.18
CA PHE A 680 -4.06 8.18 -37.21
C PHE A 680 -3.56 7.28 -38.34
N ALA A 681 -3.21 7.85 -39.50
CA ALA A 681 -2.54 7.10 -40.56
C ALA A 681 -1.18 6.51 -40.10
N GLN A 682 -0.40 7.28 -39.32
CA GLN A 682 0.84 6.80 -38.70
C GLN A 682 0.55 5.72 -37.65
N THR A 683 -0.50 5.88 -36.86
CA THR A 683 -0.95 4.90 -35.86
C THR A 683 -1.24 3.55 -36.52
N VAL A 684 -2.00 3.52 -37.62
CA VAL A 684 -2.27 2.29 -38.38
C VAL A 684 -0.98 1.64 -38.89
N ARG A 685 0.00 2.43 -39.37
CA ARG A 685 1.31 1.90 -39.78
C ARG A 685 2.07 1.29 -38.60
N VAL A 686 2.04 1.93 -37.43
CA VAL A 686 2.66 1.40 -36.21
C VAL A 686 1.97 0.11 -35.78
N LEU A 687 0.64 0.04 -35.73
CA LEU A 687 -0.12 -1.17 -35.39
C LEU A 687 0.26 -2.37 -36.29
N LYS A 688 0.42 -2.14 -37.59
CA LYS A 688 0.94 -3.15 -38.53
C LYS A 688 2.37 -3.57 -38.18
N LYS A 689 3.25 -2.62 -37.87
CA LYS A 689 4.66 -2.87 -37.53
C LYS A 689 4.83 -3.65 -36.22
N ILE A 690 3.97 -3.41 -35.23
CA ILE A 690 3.97 -4.13 -33.95
C ILE A 690 3.10 -5.41 -33.99
N ASN A 691 2.68 -5.84 -35.18
CA ASN A 691 1.97 -7.09 -35.45
C ASN A 691 0.69 -7.29 -34.62
N LYS A 692 -0.12 -6.23 -34.46
CA LYS A 692 -1.43 -6.33 -33.79
C LYS A 692 -2.44 -7.08 -34.65
N PRO A 693 -3.48 -7.69 -34.05
CA PRO A 693 -4.49 -8.46 -34.77
C PRO A 693 -5.14 -7.68 -35.92
N GLY A 694 -5.34 -8.34 -37.07
CA GLY A 694 -5.85 -7.71 -38.29
C GLY A 694 -7.23 -7.05 -38.12
N ASN A 695 -8.10 -7.63 -37.29
CA ASN A 695 -9.40 -7.05 -36.94
C ASN A 695 -9.26 -5.69 -36.22
N MET A 696 -8.30 -5.53 -35.30
CA MET A 696 -8.03 -4.26 -34.63
C MET A 696 -7.54 -3.20 -35.63
N ILE A 697 -6.65 -3.59 -36.55
CA ILE A 697 -6.09 -2.70 -37.57
C ILE A 697 -7.20 -2.20 -38.50
N VAL A 698 -8.08 -3.10 -38.96
CA VAL A 698 -9.21 -2.75 -39.82
C VAL A 698 -10.20 -1.85 -39.08
N ALA A 699 -10.58 -2.21 -37.85
CA ALA A 699 -11.50 -1.40 -37.04
C ALA A 699 -10.97 0.03 -36.82
N PHE A 700 -9.68 0.16 -36.50
CA PHE A 700 -9.08 1.49 -36.27
C PHE A 700 -8.97 2.28 -37.58
N THR A 701 -8.70 1.61 -38.70
CA THR A 701 -8.69 2.26 -40.02
C THR A 701 -10.05 2.84 -40.36
N ASN A 702 -11.12 2.04 -40.20
CA ASN A 702 -12.49 2.49 -40.46
C ASN A 702 -12.89 3.66 -39.56
N MET A 703 -12.52 3.59 -38.27
CA MET A 703 -12.75 4.69 -37.32
C MET A 703 -12.00 5.95 -37.70
N ALA A 704 -10.73 5.84 -38.12
CA ALA A 704 -9.95 6.98 -38.57
C ALA A 704 -10.55 7.64 -39.82
N GLU A 705 -11.09 6.86 -40.75
CA GLU A 705 -11.80 7.37 -41.93
C GLU A 705 -13.12 8.07 -41.54
N LYS A 706 -13.89 7.48 -40.63
CA LYS A 706 -15.11 8.11 -40.06
C LYS A 706 -14.79 9.46 -39.43
N ILE A 707 -13.79 9.52 -38.55
CA ILE A 707 -13.37 10.74 -37.86
C ILE A 707 -12.88 11.80 -38.86
N LYS A 708 -12.11 11.40 -39.87
CA LYS A 708 -11.67 12.32 -40.93
C LYS A 708 -12.87 12.90 -41.70
N SER A 709 -13.84 12.06 -42.07
CA SER A 709 -15.05 12.53 -42.77
C SER A 709 -15.84 13.54 -41.93
N LEU A 710 -15.97 13.29 -40.62
CA LEU A 710 -16.63 14.21 -39.69
C LEU A 710 -15.84 15.51 -39.53
N ALA A 711 -14.50 15.44 -39.46
CA ALA A 711 -13.64 16.63 -39.42
C ALA A 711 -13.82 17.48 -40.69
N ASP A 712 -13.80 16.87 -41.87
CA ASP A 712 -13.99 17.55 -43.15
C ASP A 712 -15.39 18.19 -43.26
N GLN A 713 -16.41 17.59 -42.64
CA GLN A 713 -17.76 18.17 -42.56
C GLN A 713 -17.78 19.35 -41.59
N GLN A 714 -17.23 19.19 -40.38
CA GLN A 714 -17.22 20.22 -39.36
C GLN A 714 -16.43 21.45 -39.81
N GLN A 715 -15.28 21.28 -40.47
CA GLN A 715 -14.53 22.40 -41.02
C GLN A 715 -15.36 23.18 -42.06
N ARG A 716 -16.11 22.49 -42.93
CA ARG A 716 -17.04 23.14 -43.87
C ARG A 716 -18.18 23.88 -43.16
N GLU A 717 -18.63 23.38 -42.03
CA GLU A 717 -19.64 24.04 -41.19
C GLU A 717 -19.06 25.27 -40.47
N GLU A 718 -17.88 25.17 -39.87
CA GLU A 718 -17.17 26.29 -39.23
C GLU A 718 -16.86 27.41 -40.22
N GLU A 719 -16.43 27.09 -41.45
CA GLU A 719 -16.29 28.05 -42.54
C GLU A 719 -17.62 28.75 -42.90
N THR A 720 -18.75 28.05 -42.73
CA THR A 720 -20.09 28.60 -42.96
C THR A 720 -20.54 29.57 -41.85
N TYR A 721 -20.03 29.37 -40.62
CA TYR A 721 -20.40 30.11 -39.42
C TYR A 721 -19.31 31.07 -38.90
N ALA A 722 -18.23 31.29 -39.66
CA ALA A 722 -17.09 32.12 -39.27
C ALA A 722 -17.45 33.58 -38.97
N ASP A 723 -18.64 34.04 -39.39
CA ASP A 723 -19.18 35.37 -39.12
C ASP A 723 -20.27 35.37 -38.02
N ALA A 724 -20.18 34.42 -37.08
CA ALA A 724 -21.00 34.39 -35.89
C ALA A 724 -20.84 35.67 -35.05
N PRO A 725 -21.94 36.29 -34.57
CA PRO A 725 -21.87 37.40 -33.64
C PRO A 725 -21.11 37.04 -32.36
N ASP A 726 -20.30 37.98 -31.83
CA ASP A 726 -19.48 37.76 -30.62
C ASP A 726 -20.31 37.28 -29.42
N ASP A 727 -21.55 37.78 -29.26
CA ASP A 727 -22.47 37.37 -28.19
C ASP A 727 -22.85 35.87 -28.23
N PHE A 728 -22.63 35.18 -29.35
CA PHE A 728 -22.93 33.75 -29.52
C PHE A 728 -21.73 32.86 -29.23
N LEU A 729 -20.54 33.47 -29.07
CA LEU A 729 -19.29 32.75 -28.84
C LEU A 729 -19.06 32.54 -27.34
N ASP A 730 -18.56 31.36 -26.99
CA ASP A 730 -18.07 31.08 -25.65
C ASP A 730 -16.84 31.96 -25.38
N PRO A 731 -16.80 32.72 -24.27
CA PRO A 731 -15.72 33.67 -24.00
C PRO A 731 -14.36 33.04 -23.64
N ILE A 732 -14.31 31.73 -23.41
CA ILE A 732 -13.08 30.97 -23.16
C ILE A 732 -12.65 30.21 -24.41
N MET A 733 -13.60 29.55 -25.08
CA MET A 733 -13.33 28.68 -26.23
C MET A 733 -13.39 29.41 -27.58
N SER A 734 -13.98 30.60 -27.64
CA SER A 734 -14.23 31.40 -28.84
C SER A 734 -14.97 30.64 -29.96
N THR A 735 -15.84 29.71 -29.57
CA THR A 735 -16.68 28.90 -30.48
C THR A 735 -18.15 29.14 -30.19
N VAL A 736 -19.02 28.92 -31.17
CA VAL A 736 -20.48 29.09 -30.98
C VAL A 736 -20.99 28.19 -29.85
N MET A 737 -21.64 28.78 -28.85
CA MET A 737 -22.19 28.05 -27.70
C MET A 737 -23.33 27.11 -28.12
N SER A 738 -23.29 25.87 -27.65
CA SER A 738 -24.33 24.85 -27.92
C SER A 738 -25.39 24.84 -26.83
N ASP A 739 -24.97 25.00 -25.57
CA ASP A 739 -25.83 25.09 -24.40
C ASP A 739 -25.37 26.26 -23.50
N PRO A 740 -25.76 27.50 -23.84
CA PRO A 740 -25.31 28.68 -23.10
C PRO A 740 -25.90 28.70 -21.69
N VAL A 741 -25.05 28.94 -20.70
CA VAL A 741 -25.39 29.01 -19.27
C VAL A 741 -24.77 30.24 -18.61
N ILE A 742 -25.49 30.84 -17.67
CA ILE A 742 -25.11 32.06 -16.96
C ILE A 742 -24.47 31.70 -15.63
N LEU A 743 -23.26 32.21 -15.43
CA LEU A 743 -22.56 32.12 -14.15
C LEU A 743 -23.13 33.16 -13.17
N PRO A 744 -23.51 32.78 -11.94
CA PRO A 744 -24.24 33.68 -11.04
C PRO A 744 -23.42 34.87 -10.54
N SER A 745 -22.10 34.70 -10.34
CA SER A 745 -21.24 35.75 -9.77
C SER A 745 -20.69 36.70 -10.84
N SER A 746 -20.06 36.17 -11.90
CA SER A 746 -19.53 36.99 -12.99
C SER A 746 -20.61 37.51 -13.94
N ARG A 747 -21.79 36.86 -13.98
CA ARG A 747 -22.87 37.09 -14.95
C ARG A 747 -22.46 36.86 -16.40
N VAL A 748 -21.31 36.24 -16.62
CA VAL A 748 -20.83 35.87 -17.95
C VAL A 748 -21.59 34.62 -18.40
N THR A 749 -21.95 34.58 -19.69
CA THR A 749 -22.53 33.39 -20.30
C THR A 749 -21.39 32.57 -20.93
N VAL A 750 -21.35 31.28 -20.61
CA VAL A 750 -20.40 30.30 -21.14
C VAL A 750 -21.16 29.07 -21.60
N ASP A 751 -20.53 28.18 -22.37
CA ASP A 751 -21.12 26.88 -22.67
C ASP A 751 -21.09 25.97 -21.43
N ARG A 752 -22.16 25.18 -21.24
CA ARG A 752 -22.27 24.24 -20.10
C ARG A 752 -21.09 23.29 -20.02
N SER A 753 -20.59 22.81 -21.17
CA SER A 753 -19.46 21.88 -21.21
C SER A 753 -18.16 22.52 -20.74
N THR A 754 -17.93 23.80 -21.09
CA THR A 754 -16.77 24.60 -20.69
C THR A 754 -16.72 24.75 -19.16
N ILE A 755 -17.83 25.15 -18.53
CA ILE A 755 -17.85 25.37 -17.08
C ILE A 755 -17.85 24.07 -16.29
N ALA A 756 -18.55 23.01 -16.75
CA ALA A 756 -18.52 21.71 -16.08
C ALA A 756 -17.09 21.17 -15.99
N ARG A 757 -16.26 21.36 -17.04
CA ARG A 757 -14.85 20.99 -17.03
C ARG A 757 -14.04 21.77 -16.00
N HIS A 758 -14.25 23.08 -15.93
CA HIS A 758 -13.59 23.94 -14.95
C HIS A 758 -13.91 23.47 -13.53
N LEU A 759 -15.19 23.26 -13.21
CA LEU A 759 -15.66 22.86 -11.87
C LEU A 759 -15.21 21.47 -11.40
N LEU A 760 -14.85 20.58 -12.33
CA LEU A 760 -14.22 19.29 -11.99
C LEU A 760 -12.76 19.40 -11.57
N SER A 761 -12.12 20.53 -11.86
CA SER A 761 -10.73 20.82 -11.54
C SER A 761 -10.63 21.84 -10.41
N ASP A 762 -11.43 22.89 -10.46
CA ASP A 762 -11.49 23.99 -9.51
C ASP A 762 -12.93 24.49 -9.32
N GLN A 763 -13.45 24.45 -8.09
CA GLN A 763 -14.83 24.83 -7.75
C GLN A 763 -15.02 26.35 -7.64
N THR A 764 -14.60 27.07 -8.67
CA THR A 764 -14.63 28.54 -8.73
C THR A 764 -15.23 29.03 -10.04
N ASP A 765 -15.65 30.29 -10.10
CA ASP A 765 -15.95 30.98 -11.35
C ASP A 765 -14.63 31.37 -12.04
N PRO A 766 -14.42 31.00 -13.32
CA PRO A 766 -13.14 31.21 -14.01
C PRO A 766 -12.77 32.70 -14.23
N PHE A 767 -13.73 33.63 -14.14
CA PHE A 767 -13.52 35.05 -14.42
C PHE A 767 -13.21 35.87 -13.16
N ASN A 768 -13.74 35.47 -12.00
CA ASN A 768 -13.58 36.24 -10.75
C ASN A 768 -13.08 35.39 -9.56
N ARG A 769 -12.91 34.08 -9.73
CA ARG A 769 -12.46 33.09 -8.74
C ARG A 769 -13.36 32.95 -7.50
N SER A 770 -14.62 33.42 -7.57
CA SER A 770 -15.59 33.18 -6.49
C SER A 770 -16.00 31.70 -6.43
N PRO A 771 -16.30 31.10 -5.27
CA PRO A 771 -16.80 29.73 -5.19
C PRO A 771 -18.04 29.52 -6.06
N LEU A 772 -18.06 28.44 -6.85
CA LEU A 772 -19.14 28.12 -7.78
C LEU A 772 -19.37 26.61 -7.83
N THR A 773 -20.63 26.18 -7.89
CA THR A 773 -21.03 24.78 -8.08
C THR A 773 -22.01 24.63 -9.24
N MET A 774 -22.11 23.43 -9.80
CA MET A 774 -22.87 23.18 -11.04
C MET A 774 -24.37 23.49 -10.89
N ASP A 775 -24.95 23.26 -9.70
CA ASP A 775 -26.35 23.52 -9.36
C ASP A 775 -26.70 25.02 -9.32
N GLN A 776 -25.70 25.90 -9.16
CA GLN A 776 -25.92 27.35 -9.11
C GLN A 776 -26.00 27.98 -10.51
N ILE A 777 -25.62 27.22 -11.55
CA ILE A 777 -25.54 27.67 -12.93
C ILE A 777 -26.93 27.70 -13.56
N LYS A 778 -27.29 28.83 -14.19
CA LYS A 778 -28.63 29.03 -14.76
C LYS A 778 -28.60 28.87 -16.29
N PRO A 779 -29.48 28.06 -16.90
CA PRO A 779 -29.60 28.00 -18.35
C PRO A 779 -29.94 29.38 -18.97
N ASN A 780 -29.26 29.79 -20.04
CA ASN A 780 -29.58 30.98 -20.82
C ASN A 780 -30.47 30.61 -22.02
N GLN A 781 -31.74 30.32 -21.73
CA GLN A 781 -32.67 29.81 -22.74
C GLN A 781 -32.91 30.81 -23.90
N GLU A 782 -32.94 32.11 -23.58
CA GLU A 782 -33.12 33.17 -24.59
C GLU A 782 -31.95 33.22 -25.59
N LEU A 783 -30.71 33.17 -25.08
CA LEU A 783 -29.54 33.15 -25.96
C LEU A 783 -29.49 31.85 -26.78
N LYS A 784 -29.85 30.72 -26.16
CA LYS A 784 -29.93 29.42 -26.86
C LYS A 784 -30.89 29.50 -28.05
N GLU A 785 -32.08 30.05 -27.87
CA GLU A 785 -33.06 30.22 -28.95
C GLU A 785 -32.54 31.15 -30.07
N ARG A 786 -31.87 32.25 -29.72
CA ARG A 786 -31.24 33.16 -30.69
C ARG A 786 -30.15 32.46 -31.51
N ILE A 787 -29.28 31.69 -30.86
CA ILE A 787 -28.23 30.90 -31.52
C ILE A 787 -28.86 29.86 -32.45
N PHE A 788 -29.85 29.12 -31.99
CA PHE A 788 -30.53 28.10 -32.80
C PHE A 788 -31.19 28.70 -34.04
N LYS A 789 -31.87 29.86 -33.89
CA LYS A 789 -32.49 30.55 -35.02
C LYS A 789 -31.44 30.99 -36.03
N TRP A 790 -30.36 31.61 -35.57
CA TRP A 790 -29.26 32.05 -36.44
C TRP A 790 -28.60 30.87 -37.20
N LEU A 791 -28.34 29.76 -36.51
CA LEU A 791 -27.80 28.54 -37.13
C LEU A 791 -28.74 28.00 -38.21
N SER A 792 -30.05 27.99 -37.96
CA SER A 792 -31.04 27.51 -38.93
C SER A 792 -31.13 28.38 -40.19
N GLU A 793 -31.10 29.71 -40.05
CA GLU A 793 -31.12 30.67 -41.16
C GLU A 793 -29.86 30.53 -42.03
N ARG A 794 -28.70 30.34 -41.40
CA ARG A 794 -27.43 30.12 -42.11
C ARG A 794 -27.37 28.79 -42.84
N LYS A 795 -27.92 27.74 -42.25
CA LYS A 795 -27.99 26.43 -42.88
C LYS A 795 -28.87 26.46 -44.14
N GLN A 796 -30.03 27.13 -44.09
CA GLN A 796 -30.88 27.34 -45.26
C GLN A 796 -30.19 28.13 -46.37
N GLN A 797 -29.52 29.25 -46.04
CA GLN A 797 -28.76 30.03 -47.02
C GLN A 797 -27.61 29.25 -47.67
N SER A 798 -26.97 28.35 -46.92
CA SER A 798 -25.91 27.46 -47.43
C SER A 798 -26.47 26.40 -48.38
N GLU A 799 -27.64 25.82 -48.07
CA GLU A 799 -28.33 24.85 -48.91
C GLU A 799 -28.88 25.47 -50.20
N GLU A 800 -29.48 26.66 -50.13
CA GLU A 800 -29.95 27.44 -51.29
C GLU A 800 -28.80 27.82 -52.24
N ARG A 801 -27.62 28.12 -51.70
CA ARG A 801 -26.40 28.36 -52.51
C ARG A 801 -25.83 27.10 -53.16
N ARG A 802 -26.09 25.91 -52.60
CA ARG A 802 -25.60 24.62 -53.13
C ARG A 802 -26.52 24.03 -54.21
N HIS A 803 -27.81 24.38 -54.23
CA HIS A 803 -28.77 23.98 -55.25
C HIS A 803 -29.50 25.22 -55.79
N PRO A 804 -28.89 26.01 -56.70
CA PRO A 804 -29.62 27.06 -57.35
C PRO A 804 -30.79 26.41 -58.12
N ALA A 805 -32.02 26.82 -57.80
CA ALA A 805 -33.20 26.42 -58.56
C ALA A 805 -32.94 26.72 -60.06
N VAL A 806 -33.07 25.67 -60.89
CA VAL A 806 -32.88 25.71 -62.35
C VAL A 806 -33.89 26.65 -63.00
#